data_AF-A0A6A8MU80-F1
#
_entry.id   AF-A0A6A8MU80-F1
#
_cell.length_a   1.000
_cell.length_b   1.000
_cell.length_c   1.000
_cell.angle_alpha   90.00
_cell.angle_beta   90.00
_cell.angle_gamma   90.00
#
_symmetry.space_group_name_H-M   'P 1'
#
loop_
_entity.id
_entity.type
_entity.pdbx_description
1 polymer ?
#
loop_
_entity_poly.entity_id
_entity_poly.type
_entity_poly.pdbx_seq_one_letter_code
_entity_poly.pdbx_strand_id
1 'polypeptide(L)'
;MCGIVGVVRRRSTRSSPDLRALVKTLEAVAGRAQSWAGDAEVLVDIATAIVDLDAQLRGIPGIRSLIDDDQSRAELSHTAQKLSSDLDGIERSLDAGTLVVASSDLEVVNSALVQAKDGAWAIHADRVRTAEAVAGLARGAGKNEIGEAALEAYASIQIALAGIDRLEVRGRDSAGLHVLIRNSGLSDKDRVDIEKSDRSDIRFGNRTIRFSGDAVGFVYKFAAEIGDLGDNTCRLRHDIENDAILRQALSSDSAEAIILGHTRWASVGIISEFNTHPLDSLEITQPSKKEKPAPYVVAALNGDVDNFVELSSEKNFAFSPEITTDAKAIPVLVARNEIKGDNPQESFRAAVNTLEGSVAIGAALATAPEQLFLALRGSGQALYVGLAEDAFIIASEPYGIVEETSDYLRLDGESVSDSSRANATRGQIVVLDADQAGEISGINRYSYDGSELLLEPQEIERAEITTRDINRGAAPHFLLKEITESPASLRKTLRGRIVENAGLLEVALGDDAMPEKVRKRLASGSIRKVVVIGQGTAAVAGRAVAATLLDANTELVVSSTLATELSGFSVRDDMSDTLVVAISQSGTTTDTNRTVDVVRDRGAAVISIVNRRKSDLVEKSDGVLYTSDGRDVEMSVASTKAFYAQVAAGVLLALAIADSAGRLDPTRVNQWLTGLRALPLAMEKVLESRAAIAAVAQRHAPRLRYWAVVGNGVNKTAANEIRIKLSELCYKAIAVDVTEDKKHIDLSSEPLIVVCAAGLGGSIADDVSKEVAI
;
A
#
# COMPACT_ATOMS: atom_id res chain seq x y z
N MET A 1 5.98 -0.51 -9.89
CA MET A 1 5.00 -1.61 -9.74
C MET A 1 3.70 -1.13 -10.35
N CYS A 2 3.01 -1.91 -11.17
CA CYS A 2 1.68 -1.52 -11.64
C CYS A 2 0.61 -1.79 -10.57
N GLY A 3 -0.63 -1.37 -10.81
CA GLY A 3 -1.77 -1.67 -9.93
C GLY A 3 -2.92 -2.30 -10.70
N ILE A 4 -3.37 -3.50 -10.32
CA ILE A 4 -4.62 -4.10 -10.84
C ILE A 4 -5.75 -3.78 -9.85
N VAL A 5 -6.93 -3.47 -10.37
CA VAL A 5 -8.17 -3.37 -9.60
C VAL A 5 -9.29 -4.12 -10.32
N GLY A 6 -10.22 -4.73 -9.61
CA GLY A 6 -11.41 -5.33 -10.22
C GLY A 6 -12.59 -5.32 -9.28
N VAL A 7 -13.80 -5.37 -9.85
CA VAL A 7 -15.05 -5.50 -9.07
C VAL A 7 -15.96 -6.50 -9.76
N VAL A 8 -16.36 -7.51 -9.00
CA VAL A 8 -17.37 -8.51 -9.37
C VAL A 8 -18.49 -8.43 -8.33
N ARG A 9 -19.75 -8.37 -8.76
CA ARG A 9 -20.88 -8.10 -7.88
C ARG A 9 -22.10 -8.95 -8.22
N ARG A 10 -22.87 -9.33 -7.19
CA ARG A 10 -24.25 -9.83 -7.32
C ARG A 10 -25.27 -8.75 -6.95
N ARG A 11 -26.53 -9.01 -7.32
CA ARG A 11 -27.67 -8.19 -6.91
C ARG A 11 -27.80 -8.17 -5.39
N SER A 12 -27.97 -6.97 -4.84
CA SER A 12 -28.20 -6.86 -3.41
C SER A 12 -29.61 -7.28 -3.03
N THR A 13 -29.72 -7.95 -1.88
CA THR A 13 -31.01 -8.41 -1.34
C THR A 13 -31.43 -7.64 -0.09
N ARG A 14 -30.55 -6.79 0.45
CA ARG A 14 -30.82 -5.98 1.65
C ARG A 14 -31.60 -4.72 1.28
N SER A 15 -32.55 -4.35 2.14
CA SER A 15 -33.29 -3.09 2.01
C SER A 15 -32.44 -1.88 2.41
N SER A 16 -32.61 -0.78 1.70
CA SER A 16 -31.97 0.51 2.00
C SER A 16 -32.28 0.98 3.43
N PRO A 17 -31.29 1.44 4.21
CA PRO A 17 -31.51 1.93 5.57
C PRO A 17 -32.26 3.28 5.58
N ASP A 18 -32.92 3.59 6.70
CA ASP A 18 -33.51 4.91 6.94
C ASP A 18 -32.42 5.92 7.33
N LEU A 19 -32.01 6.75 6.37
CA LEU A 19 -30.92 7.71 6.56
C LEU A 19 -31.20 8.72 7.68
N ARG A 20 -32.46 9.11 7.89
CA ARG A 20 -32.84 10.08 8.94
C ARG A 20 -32.68 9.48 10.33
N ALA A 21 -32.95 8.19 10.48
CA ALA A 21 -32.71 7.48 11.73
C ALA A 21 -31.19 7.37 12.01
N LEU A 22 -30.38 7.13 10.97
CA LEU A 22 -28.92 7.10 11.10
C LEU A 22 -28.34 8.46 11.48
N VAL A 23 -28.81 9.56 10.88
CA VAL A 23 -28.40 10.93 11.27
C VAL A 23 -28.63 11.16 12.77
N LYS A 24 -29.84 10.89 13.27
CA LYS A 24 -30.16 11.04 14.70
C LYS A 24 -29.27 10.19 15.61
N THR A 25 -28.91 9.00 15.15
CA THR A 25 -28.02 8.09 15.89
C THR A 25 -26.63 8.68 15.98
N LEU A 26 -26.09 9.18 14.86
CA LEU A 26 -24.79 9.82 14.81
C LEU A 26 -24.73 11.10 15.65
N GLU A 27 -25.79 11.92 15.64
CA GLU A 27 -25.91 13.11 16.49
C GLU A 27 -25.85 12.77 17.99
N ALA A 28 -26.56 11.71 18.40
CA ALA A 28 -26.53 11.24 19.78
C ALA A 28 -25.13 10.75 20.19
N VAL A 29 -24.46 10.01 19.30
CA VAL A 29 -23.07 9.55 19.50
C VAL A 29 -22.10 10.73 19.58
N ALA A 30 -22.23 11.72 18.70
CA ALA A 30 -21.42 12.93 18.74
C ALA A 30 -21.58 13.71 20.05
N GLY A 31 -22.81 13.80 20.56
CA GLY A 31 -23.08 14.38 21.88
C GLY A 31 -22.35 13.65 23.01
N ARG A 32 -22.35 12.31 22.99
CA ARG A 32 -21.62 11.49 23.99
C ARG A 32 -20.11 11.73 23.92
N ALA A 33 -19.53 11.73 22.72
CA ALA A 33 -18.10 11.97 22.50
C ALA A 33 -17.66 13.34 23.01
N GLN A 34 -18.46 14.39 22.76
CA GLN A 34 -18.18 15.74 23.24
C GLN A 34 -18.17 15.85 24.77
N SER A 35 -19.00 15.04 25.44
CA SER A 35 -19.11 14.99 26.91
C SER A 35 -18.19 13.95 27.59
N TRP A 36 -17.34 13.25 26.81
CA TRP A 36 -16.53 12.15 27.32
C TRP A 36 -15.48 12.64 28.33
N ALA A 37 -15.36 11.95 29.47
CA ALA A 37 -14.56 12.36 30.62
C ALA A 37 -13.61 11.27 31.14
N GLY A 38 -13.06 10.43 30.24
CA GLY A 38 -12.04 9.42 30.60
C GLY A 38 -12.55 8.00 30.85
N ASP A 39 -13.85 7.75 30.68
CA ASP A 39 -14.47 6.43 30.89
C ASP A 39 -14.27 5.49 29.68
N ALA A 40 -13.53 4.41 29.87
CA ALA A 40 -13.23 3.46 28.80
C ALA A 40 -14.47 2.80 28.18
N GLU A 41 -15.47 2.43 28.99
CA GLU A 41 -16.68 1.76 28.50
C GLU A 41 -17.49 2.68 27.59
N VAL A 42 -17.62 3.96 27.97
CA VAL A 42 -18.34 4.96 27.17
C VAL A 42 -17.69 5.15 25.78
N LEU A 43 -16.35 5.13 25.71
CA LEU A 43 -15.66 5.29 24.42
C LEU A 43 -15.78 4.04 23.55
N VAL A 44 -15.78 2.84 24.14
CA VAL A 44 -16.05 1.57 23.44
C VAL A 44 -17.46 1.56 22.85
N ASP A 45 -18.46 2.01 23.60
CA ASP A 45 -19.84 2.14 23.11
C ASP A 45 -19.94 3.12 21.93
N ILE A 46 -19.26 4.28 22.03
CA ILE A 46 -19.19 5.26 20.95
C ILE A 46 -18.59 4.62 19.70
N ALA A 47 -17.45 3.94 19.84
CA ALA A 47 -16.78 3.28 18.73
C ALA A 47 -17.68 2.22 18.07
N THR A 48 -18.35 1.40 18.87
CA THR A 48 -19.26 0.34 18.40
C THR A 48 -20.44 0.93 17.62
N ALA A 49 -21.09 1.96 18.16
CA ALA A 49 -22.24 2.60 17.51
C ALA A 49 -21.88 3.23 16.15
N ILE A 50 -20.68 3.80 16.02
CA ILE A 50 -20.20 4.39 14.75
C ILE A 50 -19.92 3.27 13.73
N VAL A 51 -19.31 2.16 14.16
CA VAL A 51 -19.04 1.01 13.29
C VAL A 51 -20.33 0.37 12.79
N ASP A 52 -21.34 0.23 13.65
CA ASP A 52 -22.66 -0.28 13.25
C ASP A 52 -23.37 0.65 12.26
N LEU A 53 -23.12 1.97 12.36
CA LEU A 53 -23.66 2.96 11.43
C LEU A 53 -22.96 2.87 10.06
N ASP A 54 -21.63 2.80 10.02
CA ASP A 54 -20.87 2.59 8.77
C ASP A 54 -21.31 1.29 8.09
N ALA A 55 -21.47 0.20 8.84
CA ALA A 55 -21.92 -1.09 8.31
C ALA A 55 -23.27 -1.00 7.59
N GLN A 56 -24.23 -0.22 8.11
CA GLN A 56 -25.52 0.00 7.45
C GLN A 56 -25.43 0.80 6.15
N LEU A 57 -24.43 1.68 6.03
CA LEU A 57 -24.17 2.52 4.87
C LEU A 57 -23.31 1.86 3.80
N ARG A 58 -22.77 0.65 4.03
CA ARG A 58 -22.04 -0.13 3.03
C ARG A 58 -22.97 -0.66 1.95
N GLY A 59 -22.38 -1.16 0.87
CA GLY A 59 -23.09 -1.81 -0.22
C GLY A 59 -24.03 -0.88 -1.00
N ILE A 60 -24.76 -1.49 -1.94
CA ILE A 60 -25.73 -0.79 -2.79
C ILE A 60 -26.87 -0.15 -1.98
N PRO A 61 -27.46 -0.81 -0.96
CA PRO A 61 -28.56 -0.21 -0.20
C PRO A 61 -28.15 1.07 0.54
N GLY A 62 -26.92 1.11 1.07
CA GLY A 62 -26.36 2.31 1.69
C GLY A 62 -26.12 3.44 0.70
N ILE A 63 -25.51 3.13 -0.45
CA ILE A 63 -25.31 4.10 -1.55
C ILE A 63 -26.65 4.67 -2.02
N ARG A 64 -27.65 3.81 -2.26
CA ARG A 64 -29.02 4.22 -2.65
C ARG A 64 -29.61 5.21 -1.65
N SER A 65 -29.59 4.86 -0.36
CA SER A 65 -30.11 5.71 0.72
C SER A 65 -29.44 7.10 0.75
N LEU A 66 -28.11 7.15 0.55
CA LEU A 66 -27.34 8.40 0.50
C LEU A 66 -27.61 9.25 -0.76
N ILE A 67 -27.94 8.63 -1.89
CA ILE A 67 -28.23 9.32 -3.15
C ILE A 67 -29.67 9.88 -3.15
N ASP A 68 -30.60 9.18 -2.52
CA ASP A 68 -32.03 9.52 -2.56
C ASP A 68 -32.42 10.63 -1.57
N ASP A 69 -31.65 10.84 -0.49
CA ASP A 69 -31.88 11.91 0.50
C ASP A 69 -30.65 12.82 0.66
N ASP A 70 -30.52 13.79 -0.26
CA ASP A 70 -29.43 14.80 -0.27
C ASP A 70 -29.33 15.59 1.03
N GLN A 71 -30.46 15.89 1.70
CA GLN A 71 -30.46 16.67 2.95
C GLN A 71 -29.85 15.85 4.08
N SER A 72 -30.37 14.64 4.31
CA SER A 72 -29.86 13.76 5.37
C SER A 72 -28.41 13.34 5.10
N ARG A 73 -28.00 13.18 3.83
CA ARG A 73 -26.58 12.94 3.46
C ARG A 73 -25.69 14.09 3.93
N ALA A 74 -26.08 15.34 3.67
CA ALA A 74 -25.30 16.51 4.06
C ALA A 74 -25.21 16.65 5.60
N GLU A 75 -26.31 16.42 6.32
CA GLU A 75 -26.36 16.43 7.78
C GLU A 75 -25.48 15.33 8.39
N LEU A 76 -25.53 14.11 7.83
CA LEU A 76 -24.69 12.99 8.22
C LEU A 76 -23.21 13.30 8.05
N SER A 77 -22.82 13.81 6.87
CA SER A 77 -21.43 14.18 6.56
C SER A 77 -20.90 15.26 7.50
N HIS A 78 -21.68 16.31 7.73
CA HIS A 78 -21.30 17.39 8.65
C HIS A 78 -21.10 16.87 10.08
N THR A 79 -22.02 16.03 10.56
CA THR A 79 -21.96 15.47 11.92
C THR A 79 -20.76 14.54 12.08
N ALA A 80 -20.47 13.69 11.09
CA ALA A 80 -19.31 12.81 11.09
C ALA A 80 -17.99 13.58 11.09
N GLN A 81 -17.87 14.66 10.31
CA GLN A 81 -16.69 15.53 10.30
C GLN A 81 -16.47 16.22 11.65
N LYS A 82 -17.55 16.74 12.27
CA LYS A 82 -17.49 17.33 13.60
C LYS A 82 -17.03 16.31 14.63
N LEU A 83 -17.61 15.11 14.62
CA LEU A 83 -17.22 14.00 15.48
C LEU A 83 -15.73 13.63 15.32
N SER A 84 -15.21 13.57 14.08
CA SER A 84 -13.78 13.36 13.85
C SER A 84 -12.91 14.42 14.55
N SER A 85 -13.29 15.71 14.46
CA SER A 85 -12.59 16.80 15.14
C SER A 85 -12.66 16.69 16.67
N ASP A 86 -13.80 16.26 17.22
CA ASP A 86 -13.96 16.06 18.67
C ASP A 86 -13.07 14.91 19.17
N LEU A 87 -13.00 13.80 18.43
CA LEU A 87 -12.11 12.67 18.72
C LEU A 87 -10.62 13.04 18.61
N ASP A 88 -10.24 13.89 17.65
CA ASP A 88 -8.88 14.46 17.58
C ASP A 88 -8.57 15.36 18.78
N GLY A 89 -9.58 16.05 19.34
CA GLY A 89 -9.47 16.80 20.58
C GLY A 89 -9.18 15.90 21.79
N ILE A 90 -9.85 14.76 21.86
CA ILE A 90 -9.62 13.73 22.88
C ILE A 90 -8.18 13.20 22.79
N GLU A 91 -7.71 12.81 21.59
CA GLU A 91 -6.35 12.29 21.41
C GLU A 91 -5.28 13.30 21.85
N ARG A 92 -5.42 14.57 21.44
CA ARG A 92 -4.51 15.65 21.86
C ARG A 92 -4.49 15.86 23.37
N SER A 93 -5.64 15.71 24.02
CA SER A 93 -5.76 15.88 25.48
C SER A 93 -5.08 14.74 26.24
N LEU A 94 -5.15 13.51 25.71
CA LEU A 94 -4.40 12.36 26.20
C LEU A 94 -2.89 12.55 26.00
N ASP A 95 -2.47 13.02 24.82
CA ASP A 95 -1.06 13.28 24.50
C ASP A 95 -0.44 14.37 25.37
N ALA A 96 -1.20 15.41 25.69
CA ALA A 96 -0.76 16.48 26.57
C ALA A 96 -0.77 16.07 28.06
N GLY A 97 -1.29 14.89 28.40
CA GLY A 97 -1.50 14.46 29.79
C GLY A 97 -2.54 15.29 30.54
N THR A 98 -3.33 16.08 29.83
CA THR A 98 -4.41 16.93 30.41
C THR A 98 -5.66 16.13 30.73
N LEU A 99 -5.84 14.98 30.06
CA LEU A 99 -6.86 14.00 30.36
C LEU A 99 -6.21 12.75 30.93
N VAL A 100 -6.57 12.38 32.15
CA VAL A 100 -5.98 11.26 32.87
C VAL A 100 -6.91 10.06 32.76
N VAL A 101 -6.37 8.95 32.26
CA VAL A 101 -7.01 7.63 32.21
C VAL A 101 -6.19 6.69 33.06
N ALA A 102 -6.82 5.72 33.72
CA ALA A 102 -6.09 4.69 34.45
C ALA A 102 -5.13 3.94 33.51
N SER A 103 -3.94 3.60 34.00
CA SER A 103 -2.93 2.90 33.18
C SER A 103 -3.41 1.54 32.67
N SER A 104 -4.31 0.88 33.40
CA SER A 104 -4.97 -0.37 32.99
C SER A 104 -5.89 -0.20 31.78
N ASP A 105 -6.44 1.00 31.59
CA ASP A 105 -7.53 1.26 30.64
C ASP A 105 -7.02 1.99 29.38
N LEU A 106 -5.77 2.47 29.42
CA LEU A 106 -5.18 3.27 28.35
C LEU A 106 -5.15 2.53 27.00
N GLU A 107 -4.90 1.22 26.99
CA GLU A 107 -4.91 0.42 25.78
C GLU A 107 -6.33 0.31 25.18
N VAL A 108 -7.32 0.05 26.04
CA VAL A 108 -8.74 -0.04 25.66
C VAL A 108 -9.23 1.30 25.10
N VAL A 109 -8.92 2.41 25.79
CA VAL A 109 -9.26 3.77 25.35
C VAL A 109 -8.61 4.08 24.00
N ASN A 110 -7.32 3.78 23.82
CA ASN A 110 -6.65 4.03 22.55
C ASN A 110 -7.26 3.22 21.40
N SER A 111 -7.56 1.94 21.64
CA SER A 111 -8.20 1.07 20.65
C SER A 111 -9.58 1.60 20.24
N ALA A 112 -10.42 1.92 21.23
CA ALA A 112 -11.76 2.48 21.01
C ALA A 112 -11.70 3.84 20.29
N LEU A 113 -10.77 4.71 20.68
CA LEU A 113 -10.57 6.01 20.03
C LEU A 113 -10.20 5.85 18.56
N VAL A 114 -9.27 4.95 18.24
CA VAL A 114 -8.86 4.66 16.85
C VAL A 114 -10.05 4.13 16.05
N GLN A 115 -10.79 3.17 16.59
CA GLN A 115 -11.98 2.60 15.93
C GLN A 115 -13.07 3.66 15.70
N ALA A 116 -13.33 4.53 16.68
CA ALA A 116 -14.28 5.63 16.53
C ALA A 116 -13.85 6.63 15.43
N LYS A 117 -12.55 6.96 15.36
CA LYS A 117 -12.00 7.85 14.33
C LYS A 117 -12.09 7.21 12.93
N ASP A 118 -11.81 5.92 12.83
CA ASP A 118 -11.92 5.17 11.57
C ASP A 118 -13.38 5.12 11.09
N GLY A 119 -14.32 4.82 11.98
CA GLY A 119 -15.74 4.78 11.62
C GLY A 119 -16.28 6.16 11.23
N ALA A 120 -15.93 7.22 11.96
CA ALA A 120 -16.34 8.58 11.64
C ALA A 120 -15.76 9.03 10.29
N TRP A 121 -14.50 8.63 10.02
CA TRP A 121 -13.85 8.81 8.72
C TRP A 121 -14.59 8.07 7.60
N ALA A 122 -14.85 6.78 7.77
CA ALA A 122 -15.51 5.95 6.78
C ALA A 122 -16.87 6.55 6.36
N ILE A 123 -17.67 7.06 7.30
CA ILE A 123 -18.96 7.68 7.00
C ILE A 123 -18.82 8.86 6.04
N HIS A 124 -17.97 9.85 6.34
CA HIS A 124 -17.91 11.09 5.54
C HIS A 124 -16.96 11.01 4.34
N ALA A 125 -15.83 10.31 4.47
CA ALA A 125 -14.77 10.30 3.47
C ALA A 125 -14.87 9.10 2.51
N ASP A 126 -15.52 8.00 2.92
CA ASP A 126 -15.72 6.83 2.07
C ASP A 126 -17.18 6.74 1.61
N ARG A 127 -18.16 6.56 2.51
CA ARG A 127 -19.57 6.33 2.15
C ARG A 127 -20.21 7.50 1.42
N VAL A 128 -20.20 8.69 2.04
CA VAL A 128 -20.79 9.91 1.45
C VAL A 128 -20.09 10.27 0.14
N ARG A 129 -18.75 10.30 0.13
CA ARG A 129 -17.96 10.60 -1.08
C ARG A 129 -18.26 9.63 -2.22
N THR A 130 -18.35 8.34 -1.94
CA THR A 130 -18.66 7.33 -2.95
C THR A 130 -20.08 7.50 -3.48
N ALA A 131 -21.07 7.75 -2.64
CA ALA A 131 -22.43 8.04 -3.08
C ALA A 131 -22.50 9.27 -4.00
N GLU A 132 -21.80 10.35 -3.66
CA GLU A 132 -21.73 11.56 -4.50
C GLU A 132 -21.05 11.31 -5.85
N ALA A 133 -19.94 10.56 -5.85
CA ALA A 133 -19.24 10.20 -7.07
C ALA A 133 -20.08 9.28 -7.97
N VAL A 134 -20.79 8.30 -7.39
CA VAL A 134 -21.72 7.42 -8.13
C VAL A 134 -22.86 8.23 -8.73
N ALA A 135 -23.47 9.14 -7.97
CA ALA A 135 -24.51 10.02 -8.49
C ALA A 135 -24.00 10.90 -9.65
N GLY A 136 -22.77 11.41 -9.55
CA GLY A 136 -22.11 12.16 -10.63
C GLY A 136 -21.95 11.35 -11.90
N LEU A 137 -21.36 10.15 -11.80
CA LEU A 137 -21.16 9.25 -12.95
C LEU A 137 -22.48 8.83 -13.61
N ALA A 138 -23.50 8.52 -12.81
CA ALA A 138 -24.77 8.01 -13.31
C ALA A 138 -25.66 9.09 -13.96
N ARG A 139 -25.72 10.29 -13.36
CA ARG A 139 -26.58 11.39 -13.84
C ARG A 139 -25.93 12.13 -15.02
N GLY A 140 -24.61 12.30 -15.01
CA GLY A 140 -23.91 13.18 -15.94
C GLY A 140 -24.60 14.56 -16.03
N ALA A 141 -24.82 15.07 -17.24
CA ALA A 141 -25.52 16.34 -17.47
C ALA A 141 -27.07 16.26 -17.47
N GLY A 142 -27.68 15.11 -17.17
CA GLY A 142 -29.13 14.89 -17.25
C GLY A 142 -29.75 14.46 -15.92
N LYS A 143 -30.90 15.06 -15.55
CA LYS A 143 -31.66 14.66 -14.34
C LYS A 143 -32.62 13.53 -14.68
N ASN A 144 -32.43 12.35 -14.07
CA ASN A 144 -33.42 11.28 -13.93
C ASN A 144 -33.08 10.43 -12.69
N GLU A 145 -34.05 9.64 -12.23
CA GLU A 145 -33.86 8.56 -11.27
C GLU A 145 -32.86 7.52 -11.84
N ILE A 146 -32.00 6.97 -10.97
CA ILE A 146 -30.99 5.98 -11.34
C ILE A 146 -31.60 4.59 -11.10
N GLY A 147 -31.82 3.80 -12.15
CA GLY A 147 -32.28 2.40 -12.02
C GLY A 147 -31.30 1.54 -11.22
N GLU A 148 -31.75 0.42 -10.65
CA GLU A 148 -30.92 -0.41 -9.77
C GLU A 148 -29.70 -1.01 -10.49
N ALA A 149 -29.87 -1.56 -11.69
CA ALA A 149 -28.77 -2.06 -12.51
C ALA A 149 -27.71 -1.00 -12.82
N ALA A 150 -28.15 0.21 -13.18
CA ALA A 150 -27.25 1.33 -13.43
C ALA A 150 -26.51 1.72 -12.13
N LEU A 151 -27.21 1.78 -10.99
CA LEU A 151 -26.60 2.12 -9.70
C LEU A 151 -25.49 1.13 -9.35
N GLU A 152 -25.76 -0.17 -9.49
CA GLU A 152 -24.79 -1.23 -9.22
C GLU A 152 -23.54 -1.12 -10.11
N ALA A 153 -23.74 -0.92 -11.41
CA ALA A 153 -22.63 -0.79 -12.36
C ALA A 153 -21.79 0.47 -12.07
N TYR A 154 -22.43 1.63 -11.83
CA TYR A 154 -21.71 2.87 -11.50
C TYR A 154 -21.03 2.81 -10.14
N ALA A 155 -21.60 2.11 -9.15
CA ALA A 155 -20.94 1.83 -7.88
C ALA A 155 -19.68 0.99 -8.09
N SER A 156 -19.76 -0.10 -8.85
CA SER A 156 -18.60 -0.94 -9.16
C SER A 156 -17.52 -0.16 -9.95
N ILE A 157 -17.92 0.70 -10.90
CA ILE A 157 -17.01 1.60 -11.61
C ILE A 157 -16.29 2.54 -10.64
N GLN A 158 -17.04 3.21 -9.75
CA GLN A 158 -16.47 4.16 -8.79
C GLN A 158 -15.55 3.48 -7.78
N ILE A 159 -15.91 2.29 -7.28
CA ILE A 159 -15.06 1.50 -6.40
C ILE A 159 -13.73 1.18 -7.10
N ALA A 160 -13.78 0.73 -8.36
CA ALA A 160 -12.58 0.44 -9.13
C ALA A 160 -11.71 1.70 -9.35
N LEU A 161 -12.32 2.84 -9.69
CA LEU A 161 -11.62 4.12 -9.84
C LEU A 161 -11.00 4.61 -8.53
N ALA A 162 -11.68 4.43 -7.40
CA ALA A 162 -11.15 4.74 -6.06
C ALA A 162 -10.01 3.78 -5.67
N GLY A 163 -10.04 2.53 -6.11
CA GLY A 163 -8.92 1.61 -6.02
C GLY A 163 -7.71 2.12 -6.82
N ILE A 164 -7.93 2.56 -8.07
CA ILE A 164 -6.87 3.13 -8.91
C ILE A 164 -6.26 4.36 -8.25
N ASP A 165 -7.07 5.30 -7.72
CA ASP A 165 -6.60 6.51 -7.01
C ASP A 165 -5.53 6.18 -5.95
N ARG A 166 -5.72 5.08 -5.23
CA ARG A 166 -4.83 4.64 -4.15
C ARG A 166 -3.61 3.88 -4.65
N LEU A 167 -3.70 3.22 -5.80
CA LEU A 167 -2.62 2.44 -6.40
C LEU A 167 -1.72 3.28 -7.33
N GLU A 168 -2.12 4.50 -7.72
CA GLU A 168 -1.29 5.38 -8.54
C GLU A 168 0.09 5.69 -7.94
N VAL A 169 0.24 5.57 -6.62
CA VAL A 169 1.56 5.69 -5.95
C VAL A 169 2.56 4.61 -6.39
N ARG A 170 2.08 3.49 -6.95
CA ARG A 170 2.93 2.40 -7.44
C ARG A 170 3.34 2.56 -8.90
N GLY A 171 2.45 3.13 -9.71
CA GLY A 171 2.61 3.39 -11.14
C GLY A 171 1.52 4.31 -11.63
N ARG A 172 1.87 5.30 -12.45
CA ARG A 172 0.95 6.40 -12.83
C ARG A 172 1.08 6.88 -14.27
N ASP A 173 1.94 6.27 -15.07
CA ASP A 173 2.24 6.72 -16.44
C ASP A 173 1.00 6.64 -17.34
N SER A 174 0.08 5.73 -16.99
CA SER A 174 -1.22 5.60 -17.61
C SER A 174 -2.17 4.80 -16.73
N ALA A 175 -3.47 5.00 -16.88
CA ALA A 175 -4.49 4.17 -16.25
C ALA A 175 -5.63 3.86 -17.21
N GLY A 176 -6.26 2.71 -17.03
CA GLY A 176 -7.41 2.30 -17.81
C GLY A 176 -8.43 1.52 -16.99
N LEU A 177 -9.67 1.53 -17.48
CA LEU A 177 -10.81 0.85 -16.89
C LEU A 177 -11.62 0.17 -17.99
N HIS A 178 -11.89 -1.11 -17.84
CA HIS A 178 -12.79 -1.88 -18.69
C HIS A 178 -14.08 -2.21 -17.93
N VAL A 179 -15.21 -2.08 -18.61
CA VAL A 179 -16.56 -2.44 -18.15
C VAL A 179 -17.13 -3.48 -19.11
N LEU A 180 -17.23 -4.73 -18.66
CA LEU A 180 -17.90 -5.80 -19.40
C LEU A 180 -19.36 -5.85 -18.97
N ILE A 181 -20.30 -5.61 -19.88
CA ILE A 181 -21.73 -5.57 -19.59
C ILE A 181 -22.43 -6.74 -20.28
N ARG A 182 -23.28 -7.47 -19.55
CA ARG A 182 -24.27 -8.40 -20.13
C ARG A 182 -25.67 -7.83 -19.99
N ASN A 183 -26.61 -8.31 -20.81
CA ASN A 183 -28.00 -7.85 -20.85
C ASN A 183 -28.14 -6.33 -21.06
N SER A 184 -27.29 -5.76 -21.93
CA SER A 184 -27.25 -4.31 -22.15
C SER A 184 -28.54 -3.75 -22.75
N GLY A 185 -28.85 -2.48 -22.46
CA GLY A 185 -29.96 -1.73 -23.05
C GLY A 185 -29.72 -1.22 -24.48
N LEU A 186 -28.65 -1.67 -25.15
CA LEU A 186 -28.34 -1.31 -26.54
C LEU A 186 -29.16 -2.15 -27.52
N SER A 187 -29.72 -1.50 -28.54
CA SER A 187 -30.41 -2.17 -29.64
C SER A 187 -29.46 -2.65 -30.74
N ASP A 188 -29.93 -3.55 -31.61
CA ASP A 188 -29.19 -3.98 -32.80
C ASP A 188 -28.79 -2.79 -33.70
N LYS A 189 -29.64 -1.74 -33.73
CA LYS A 189 -29.34 -0.52 -34.47
C LYS A 189 -28.15 0.22 -33.84
N ASP A 190 -28.15 0.37 -32.52
CA ASP A 190 -27.05 1.04 -31.81
C ASP A 190 -25.73 0.29 -32.06
N ARG A 191 -25.76 -1.03 -32.03
CA ARG A 191 -24.60 -1.87 -32.36
C ARG A 191 -24.06 -1.58 -33.77
N VAL A 192 -24.92 -1.57 -34.78
CA VAL A 192 -24.53 -1.27 -36.17
C VAL A 192 -23.95 0.13 -36.32
N ASP A 193 -24.52 1.12 -35.61
CA ASP A 193 -24.05 2.50 -35.65
C ASP A 193 -22.69 2.64 -34.95
N ILE A 194 -22.47 1.94 -33.84
CA ILE A 194 -21.20 1.89 -33.09
C ILE A 194 -20.10 1.21 -33.90
N GLU A 195 -20.38 0.05 -34.52
CA GLU A 195 -19.42 -0.69 -35.36
C GLU A 195 -18.97 0.10 -36.61
N LYS A 196 -19.70 1.15 -37.00
CA LYS A 196 -19.34 2.07 -38.10
C LYS A 196 -18.66 3.36 -37.63
N SER A 197 -18.60 3.58 -36.32
CA SER A 197 -18.01 4.76 -35.71
C SER A 197 -16.53 4.55 -35.39
N ASP A 198 -15.88 5.59 -34.88
CA ASP A 198 -14.53 5.51 -34.31
C ASP A 198 -14.46 4.69 -33.01
N ARG A 199 -15.61 4.37 -32.40
CA ARG A 199 -15.71 3.56 -31.19
C ARG A 199 -15.32 2.10 -31.41
N SER A 200 -15.14 1.63 -32.64
CA SER A 200 -14.68 0.26 -32.94
C SER A 200 -13.20 0.18 -33.34
N ASP A 201 -12.37 1.13 -32.91
CA ASP A 201 -10.92 1.17 -33.23
C ASP A 201 -10.22 -0.14 -32.87
N ILE A 202 -9.54 -0.77 -33.85
CA ILE A 202 -8.80 -2.02 -33.70
C ILE A 202 -7.65 -1.94 -32.69
N ARG A 203 -7.12 -0.74 -32.45
CA ARG A 203 -6.01 -0.50 -31.50
C ARG A 203 -6.45 -0.50 -30.05
N PHE A 204 -7.76 -0.54 -29.79
CA PHE A 204 -8.33 -0.63 -28.45
C PHE A 204 -7.92 0.55 -27.54
N GLY A 205 -7.98 1.76 -28.12
CA GLY A 205 -7.73 3.03 -27.44
C GLY A 205 -8.90 3.47 -26.55
N ASN A 206 -8.82 4.69 -26.03
CA ASN A 206 -9.81 5.26 -25.13
C ASN A 206 -11.21 5.27 -25.78
N ARG A 207 -12.22 4.95 -24.97
CA ARG A 207 -13.63 4.85 -25.35
C ARG A 207 -13.95 3.74 -26.36
N THR A 208 -13.04 2.83 -26.66
CA THR A 208 -13.36 1.72 -27.57
C THR A 208 -14.50 0.83 -27.01
N ILE A 209 -15.38 0.37 -27.89
CA ILE A 209 -16.49 -0.55 -27.62
C ILE A 209 -16.29 -1.84 -28.43
N ARG A 210 -16.57 -2.99 -27.80
CA ARG A 210 -16.50 -4.32 -28.41
C ARG A 210 -17.78 -5.10 -28.13
N PHE A 211 -18.30 -5.77 -29.14
CA PHE A 211 -19.45 -6.66 -29.01
C PHE A 211 -19.03 -8.11 -29.18
N SER A 212 -19.53 -9.00 -28.33
CA SER A 212 -19.36 -10.44 -28.44
C SER A 212 -20.58 -11.16 -27.87
N GLY A 213 -21.42 -11.71 -28.76
CA GLY A 213 -22.71 -12.27 -28.33
C GLY A 213 -23.62 -11.20 -27.72
N ASP A 214 -24.07 -11.45 -26.50
CA ASP A 214 -24.86 -10.56 -25.64
C ASP A 214 -24.00 -9.66 -24.74
N ALA A 215 -22.69 -9.89 -24.69
CA ALA A 215 -21.74 -9.10 -23.94
C ALA A 215 -21.23 -7.90 -24.75
N VAL A 216 -21.09 -6.76 -24.08
CA VAL A 216 -20.49 -5.53 -24.62
C VAL A 216 -19.42 -5.00 -23.68
N GLY A 217 -18.22 -4.80 -24.20
CA GLY A 217 -17.08 -4.23 -23.48
C GLY A 217 -16.92 -2.75 -23.79
N PHE A 218 -16.75 -1.93 -22.76
CA PHE A 218 -16.34 -0.52 -22.85
C PHE A 218 -14.96 -0.37 -22.23
N VAL A 219 -14.05 0.39 -22.85
CA VAL A 219 -12.75 0.69 -22.25
C VAL A 219 -12.50 2.19 -22.21
N TYR A 220 -11.94 2.67 -21.11
CA TYR A 220 -11.51 4.05 -20.89
C TYR A 220 -10.03 4.03 -20.57
N LYS A 221 -9.24 4.90 -21.21
CA LYS A 221 -7.78 4.89 -21.11
C LYS A 221 -7.24 6.31 -21.13
N PHE A 222 -6.19 6.53 -20.36
CA PHE A 222 -5.43 7.77 -20.39
C PHE A 222 -3.97 7.49 -20.08
N ALA A 223 -3.07 8.18 -20.78
CA ALA A 223 -1.63 8.08 -20.59
C ALA A 223 -1.00 9.47 -20.53
N ALA A 224 -0.16 9.70 -19.54
CA ALA A 224 0.61 10.92 -19.35
C ALA A 224 1.96 10.60 -18.69
N GLU A 225 3.06 10.96 -19.37
CA GLU A 225 4.41 10.78 -18.81
C GLU A 225 4.66 11.65 -17.57
N ILE A 226 3.97 12.79 -17.49
CA ILE A 226 4.08 13.76 -16.40
C ILE A 226 2.66 14.19 -16.00
N GLY A 227 2.36 14.09 -14.70
CA GLY A 227 1.10 14.51 -14.09
C GLY A 227 1.20 14.49 -12.57
N ASP A 228 0.07 14.74 -11.91
CA ASP A 228 -0.12 14.63 -10.47
C ASP A 228 -0.98 13.39 -10.10
N LEU A 229 -0.87 12.92 -8.86
CA LEU A 229 -1.74 11.84 -8.36
C LEU A 229 -3.21 12.29 -8.43
N GLY A 230 -4.02 11.48 -9.10
CA GLY A 230 -5.45 11.71 -9.38
C GLY A 230 -5.74 12.19 -10.81
N ASP A 231 -4.73 12.58 -11.61
CA ASP A 231 -4.98 13.10 -12.96
C ASP A 231 -5.59 12.04 -13.88
N ASN A 232 -5.08 10.80 -13.84
CA ASN A 232 -5.58 9.77 -14.74
C ASN A 232 -7.03 9.43 -14.40
N THR A 233 -7.35 9.18 -13.14
CA THR A 233 -8.70 8.82 -12.72
C THR A 233 -9.68 9.99 -12.86
N CYS A 234 -9.24 11.24 -12.70
CA CYS A 234 -10.03 12.43 -13.05
C CYS A 234 -10.43 12.39 -14.53
N ARG A 235 -9.48 12.07 -15.42
CA ARG A 235 -9.78 11.93 -16.85
C ARG A 235 -10.71 10.75 -17.14
N LEU A 236 -10.47 9.59 -16.53
CA LEU A 236 -11.36 8.43 -16.70
C LEU A 236 -12.79 8.74 -16.23
N ARG A 237 -12.95 9.39 -15.07
CA ARG A 237 -14.26 9.83 -14.57
C ARG A 237 -14.95 10.77 -15.54
N HIS A 238 -14.22 11.76 -16.07
CA HIS A 238 -14.75 12.69 -17.06
C HIS A 238 -15.25 11.98 -18.32
N ASP A 239 -14.46 11.03 -18.85
CA ASP A 239 -14.84 10.31 -20.07
C ASP A 239 -16.06 9.39 -19.85
N ILE A 240 -16.17 8.77 -18.67
CA ILE A 240 -17.30 7.92 -18.27
C ILE A 240 -18.57 8.75 -18.05
N GLU A 241 -18.48 9.84 -17.31
CA GLU A 241 -19.60 10.76 -17.03
C GLU A 241 -20.23 11.30 -18.33
N ASN A 242 -19.39 11.54 -19.34
CA ASN A 242 -19.79 12.07 -20.64
C ASN A 242 -20.08 10.99 -21.69
N ASP A 243 -20.19 9.71 -21.29
CA ASP A 243 -20.52 8.62 -22.20
C ASP A 243 -22.03 8.31 -22.23
N ALA A 244 -22.71 8.84 -23.24
CA ALA A 244 -24.13 8.55 -23.45
C ALA A 244 -24.41 7.09 -23.86
N ILE A 245 -23.45 6.42 -24.51
CA ILE A 245 -23.61 5.04 -24.98
C ILE A 245 -23.52 4.09 -23.79
N LEU A 246 -22.58 4.32 -22.87
CA LEU A 246 -22.52 3.58 -21.62
C LEU A 246 -23.82 3.72 -20.81
N ARG A 247 -24.34 4.95 -20.69
CA ARG A 247 -25.63 5.19 -20.01
C ARG A 247 -26.78 4.42 -20.64
N GLN A 248 -26.86 4.38 -21.97
CA GLN A 248 -27.85 3.59 -22.68
C GLN A 248 -27.64 2.08 -22.48
N ALA A 249 -26.39 1.60 -22.48
CA ALA A 249 -26.09 0.19 -22.22
C ALA A 249 -26.51 -0.25 -20.82
N LEU A 250 -26.42 0.64 -19.83
CA LEU A 250 -26.83 0.41 -18.45
C LEU A 250 -28.30 0.73 -18.15
N SER A 251 -29.08 1.16 -19.15
CA SER A 251 -30.49 1.52 -18.94
C SER A 251 -31.43 0.33 -18.78
N SER A 252 -30.94 -0.90 -19.00
CA SER A 252 -31.71 -2.13 -18.81
C SER A 252 -31.70 -2.53 -17.33
N ASP A 253 -32.87 -2.86 -16.77
CA ASP A 253 -33.00 -3.30 -15.38
C ASP A 253 -32.29 -4.64 -15.10
N SER A 254 -31.98 -5.42 -16.14
CA SER A 254 -31.22 -6.67 -16.03
C SER A 254 -29.74 -6.52 -16.39
N ALA A 255 -29.27 -5.30 -16.69
CA ALA A 255 -27.86 -5.07 -17.00
C ALA A 255 -26.97 -5.43 -15.80
N GLU A 256 -25.86 -6.09 -16.08
CA GLU A 256 -24.87 -6.46 -15.08
C GLU A 256 -23.47 -6.20 -15.61
N ALA A 257 -22.54 -5.82 -14.73
CA ALA A 257 -21.23 -5.36 -15.12
C ALA A 257 -20.09 -5.97 -14.28
N ILE A 258 -19.05 -6.46 -14.97
CA ILE A 258 -17.75 -6.78 -14.38
C ILE A 258 -16.76 -5.66 -14.73
N ILE A 259 -16.01 -5.22 -13.72
CA ILE A 259 -15.05 -4.13 -13.85
C ILE A 259 -13.63 -4.68 -13.71
N LEU A 260 -12.75 -4.30 -14.63
CA LEU A 260 -11.31 -4.55 -14.56
C LEU A 260 -10.55 -3.26 -14.85
N GLY A 261 -9.80 -2.76 -13.89
CA GLY A 261 -9.01 -1.54 -13.95
C GLY A 261 -7.53 -1.80 -13.77
N HIS A 262 -6.72 -0.85 -14.22
CA HIS A 262 -5.28 -0.92 -14.08
C HIS A 262 -4.62 0.45 -14.07
N THR A 263 -3.56 0.62 -13.27
CA THR A 263 -2.60 1.72 -13.38
C THR A 263 -1.20 1.19 -13.68
N ARG A 264 -0.50 1.82 -14.62
CA ARG A 264 0.72 1.29 -15.24
C ARG A 264 1.95 2.11 -14.85
N TRP A 265 3.01 1.39 -14.51
CA TRP A 265 4.39 1.86 -14.61
C TRP A 265 5.00 1.14 -15.83
N ALA A 266 5.37 1.86 -16.87
CA ALA A 266 5.81 1.25 -18.11
C ALA A 266 7.22 0.60 -17.97
N SER A 267 7.29 -0.72 -18.02
CA SER A 267 8.53 -1.52 -18.10
C SER A 267 8.80 -1.99 -19.54
N VAL A 268 7.80 -2.63 -20.17
CA VAL A 268 7.84 -3.11 -21.56
C VAL A 268 6.82 -2.36 -22.41
N GLY A 269 7.30 -1.67 -23.45
CA GLY A 269 6.49 -0.86 -24.35
C GLY A 269 6.33 0.59 -23.88
N ILE A 270 6.27 1.53 -24.84
CA ILE A 270 6.25 2.97 -24.56
C ILE A 270 5.03 3.41 -23.73
N ILE A 271 5.11 4.57 -23.09
CA ILE A 271 3.97 5.21 -22.45
C ILE A 271 3.05 5.73 -23.56
N SER A 272 1.89 5.07 -23.75
CA SER A 272 0.88 5.48 -24.72
C SER A 272 -0.49 4.95 -24.33
N GLU A 273 -1.55 5.58 -24.85
CA GLU A 273 -2.93 5.14 -24.64
C GLU A 273 -3.15 3.68 -25.11
N PHE A 274 -2.54 3.28 -26.23
CA PHE A 274 -2.69 1.92 -26.79
C PHE A 274 -1.97 0.84 -25.97
N ASN A 275 -0.88 1.20 -25.27
CA ASN A 275 -0.20 0.30 -24.32
C ASN A 275 -0.83 0.32 -22.92
N THR A 276 -1.83 1.16 -22.69
CA THR A 276 -2.51 1.24 -21.38
C THR A 276 -3.40 0.01 -21.20
N HIS A 277 -3.25 -0.69 -20.07
CA HIS A 277 -4.08 -1.85 -19.72
C HIS A 277 -5.46 -1.38 -19.21
N PRO A 278 -6.53 -2.19 -19.36
CA PRO A 278 -6.57 -3.52 -19.96
C PRO A 278 -6.42 -3.54 -21.50
N LEU A 279 -5.97 -4.66 -22.06
CA LEU A 279 -5.82 -4.91 -23.51
C LEU A 279 -6.79 -6.01 -23.97
N ASP A 280 -7.27 -5.96 -25.21
CA ASP A 280 -8.20 -6.96 -25.77
C ASP A 280 -7.48 -8.11 -26.51
N SER A 281 -8.23 -9.14 -26.93
CA SER A 281 -7.74 -10.29 -27.69
C SER A 281 -7.63 -10.07 -29.21
N LEU A 282 -7.98 -8.89 -29.70
CA LEU A 282 -8.06 -8.62 -31.14
C LEU A 282 -6.67 -8.56 -31.79
N GLU A 283 -6.52 -9.27 -32.90
CA GLU A 283 -5.34 -9.27 -33.77
C GLU A 283 -5.67 -8.65 -35.14
N ILE A 284 -4.69 -8.06 -35.82
CA ILE A 284 -4.89 -7.34 -37.11
C ILE A 284 -5.12 -8.26 -38.30
N THR A 285 -4.80 -9.55 -38.17
CA THR A 285 -5.08 -10.56 -39.20
C THR A 285 -6.55 -10.93 -39.19
N GLN A 286 -7.23 -10.70 -40.33
CA GLN A 286 -8.61 -11.17 -40.49
C GLN A 286 -8.65 -12.69 -40.49
N PRO A 287 -9.47 -13.34 -39.65
CA PRO A 287 -9.70 -14.77 -39.75
C PRO A 287 -10.23 -15.09 -41.15
N SER A 288 -9.79 -16.21 -41.73
CA SER A 288 -10.36 -16.65 -42.99
C SER A 288 -11.88 -16.86 -42.82
N LYS A 289 -12.70 -16.73 -43.88
CA LYS A 289 -14.16 -16.95 -43.81
C LYS A 289 -14.58 -18.33 -43.25
N LYS A 290 -13.64 -19.25 -43.03
CA LYS A 290 -13.82 -20.60 -42.48
C LYS A 290 -13.44 -20.72 -41.00
N GLU A 291 -12.82 -19.71 -40.41
CA GLU A 291 -12.40 -19.71 -39.01
C GLU A 291 -13.49 -19.16 -38.09
N LYS A 292 -13.60 -19.73 -36.90
CA LYS A 292 -14.43 -19.17 -35.84
C LYS A 292 -13.86 -17.81 -35.43
N PRO A 293 -14.69 -16.77 -35.24
CA PRO A 293 -14.20 -15.51 -34.69
C PRO A 293 -13.61 -15.75 -33.30
N ALA A 294 -12.49 -15.10 -33.00
CA ALA A 294 -11.87 -15.19 -31.68
C ALA A 294 -12.81 -14.59 -30.62
N PRO A 295 -12.97 -15.23 -29.45
CA PRO A 295 -13.76 -14.66 -28.38
C PRO A 295 -13.12 -13.37 -27.86
N TYR A 296 -13.97 -12.46 -27.39
CA TYR A 296 -13.53 -11.22 -26.79
C TYR A 296 -13.03 -11.49 -25.37
N VAL A 297 -11.73 -11.26 -25.17
CA VAL A 297 -11.05 -11.39 -23.88
C VAL A 297 -10.32 -10.09 -23.62
N VAL A 298 -10.38 -9.60 -22.38
CA VAL A 298 -9.54 -8.50 -21.92
C VAL A 298 -8.67 -8.94 -20.77
N ALA A 299 -7.44 -8.42 -20.69
CA ALA A 299 -6.57 -8.66 -19.54
C ALA A 299 -5.73 -7.44 -19.14
N ALA A 300 -5.36 -7.40 -17.87
CA ALA A 300 -4.39 -6.49 -17.29
C ALA A 300 -3.25 -7.29 -16.64
N LEU A 301 -2.04 -6.73 -16.70
CA LEU A 301 -0.82 -7.36 -16.22
C LEU A 301 -0.06 -6.42 -15.27
N ASN A 302 0.25 -6.95 -14.08
CA ASN A 302 1.31 -6.47 -13.21
C ASN A 302 2.53 -7.38 -13.39
N GLY A 303 3.71 -6.79 -13.62
CA GLY A 303 4.94 -7.54 -13.90
C GLY A 303 5.23 -7.65 -15.39
N ASP A 304 6.18 -8.51 -15.74
CA ASP A 304 6.71 -8.66 -17.09
C ASP A 304 6.62 -10.14 -17.53
N VAL A 305 6.27 -10.37 -18.79
CA VAL A 305 6.35 -11.69 -19.44
C VAL A 305 7.76 -11.84 -20.04
N ASP A 306 8.66 -12.46 -19.28
CA ASP A 306 10.09 -12.55 -19.62
C ASP A 306 10.34 -13.25 -20.97
N ASN A 307 9.51 -14.24 -21.32
CA ASN A 307 9.61 -14.98 -22.59
C ASN A 307 8.77 -14.36 -23.73
N PHE A 308 8.36 -13.09 -23.64
CA PHE A 308 7.51 -12.44 -24.64
C PHE A 308 8.09 -12.44 -26.06
N VAL A 309 9.40 -12.23 -26.21
CA VAL A 309 10.08 -12.23 -27.52
C VAL A 309 9.99 -13.61 -28.18
N GLU A 310 10.21 -14.67 -27.41
CA GLU A 310 10.11 -16.05 -27.87
C GLU A 310 8.67 -16.37 -28.27
N LEU A 311 7.70 -16.09 -27.39
CA LEU A 311 6.27 -16.27 -27.64
C LEU A 311 5.83 -15.52 -28.91
N SER A 312 6.27 -14.29 -29.09
CA SER A 312 5.95 -13.49 -30.28
C SER A 312 6.42 -14.16 -31.57
N SER A 313 7.63 -14.74 -31.55
CA SER A 313 8.18 -15.45 -32.71
C SER A 313 7.49 -16.79 -32.97
N GLU A 314 7.21 -17.58 -31.93
CA GLU A 314 6.62 -18.91 -32.06
C GLU A 314 5.13 -18.86 -32.40
N LYS A 315 4.40 -17.95 -31.75
CA LYS A 315 2.95 -17.83 -31.90
C LYS A 315 2.58 -16.92 -33.06
N ASN A 316 3.54 -16.20 -33.64
CA ASN A 316 3.35 -15.26 -34.75
C ASN A 316 2.19 -14.30 -34.45
N PHE A 317 2.32 -13.56 -33.35
CA PHE A 317 1.31 -12.58 -32.93
C PHE A 317 1.16 -11.48 -33.99
N ALA A 318 -0.08 -11.13 -34.32
CA ALA A 318 -0.41 -10.06 -35.25
C ALA A 318 -1.01 -8.88 -34.49
N PHE A 319 -0.19 -8.20 -33.69
CA PHE A 319 -0.61 -7.00 -32.96
C PHE A 319 -0.57 -5.75 -33.86
N SER A 320 -1.34 -4.71 -33.49
CA SER A 320 -1.13 -3.39 -34.09
C SER A 320 0.28 -2.88 -33.73
N PRO A 321 1.03 -2.26 -34.66
CA PRO A 321 2.39 -1.76 -34.38
C PRO A 321 2.49 -0.76 -33.22
N GLU A 322 1.40 -0.05 -32.90
CA GLU A 322 1.31 0.89 -31.78
C GLU A 322 1.21 0.20 -30.41
N ILE A 323 0.89 -1.10 -30.38
CA ILE A 323 0.84 -1.93 -29.18
C ILE A 323 2.16 -2.68 -29.06
N THR A 324 3.00 -2.19 -28.17
CA THR A 324 4.38 -2.64 -27.95
C THR A 324 4.60 -3.34 -26.60
N THR A 325 3.55 -3.45 -25.78
CA THR A 325 3.60 -4.14 -24.49
C THR A 325 3.36 -5.65 -24.66
N ASP A 326 4.10 -6.40 -23.86
CA ASP A 326 4.01 -7.85 -23.66
C ASP A 326 2.65 -8.31 -23.15
N ALA A 327 1.96 -7.50 -22.33
CA ALA A 327 0.65 -7.81 -21.76
C ALA A 327 -0.42 -8.18 -22.80
N LYS A 328 -0.29 -7.71 -24.05
CA LYS A 328 -1.21 -8.03 -25.15
C LYS A 328 -1.19 -9.53 -25.52
N ALA A 329 -0.11 -10.25 -25.23
CA ALA A 329 -0.03 -11.68 -25.45
C ALA A 329 -1.07 -12.46 -24.65
N ILE A 330 -1.40 -12.01 -23.44
CA ILE A 330 -2.30 -12.71 -22.51
C ILE A 330 -3.70 -12.90 -23.10
N PRO A 331 -4.48 -11.83 -23.40
CA PRO A 331 -5.85 -12.01 -23.90
C PRO A 331 -5.89 -12.74 -25.26
N VAL A 332 -4.85 -12.58 -26.08
CA VAL A 332 -4.71 -13.28 -27.37
C VAL A 332 -4.50 -14.79 -27.18
N LEU A 333 -3.63 -15.18 -26.26
CA LEU A 333 -3.39 -16.60 -25.95
C LEU A 333 -4.64 -17.27 -25.37
N VAL A 334 -5.35 -16.60 -24.46
CA VAL A 334 -6.62 -17.10 -23.90
C VAL A 334 -7.63 -17.32 -25.02
N ALA A 335 -7.87 -16.30 -25.85
CA ALA A 335 -8.83 -16.41 -26.94
C ALA A 335 -8.46 -17.52 -27.95
N ARG A 336 -7.17 -17.69 -28.26
CA ARG A 336 -6.69 -18.76 -29.13
C ARG A 336 -6.87 -20.15 -28.52
N ASN A 337 -6.84 -20.31 -27.20
CA ASN A 337 -7.12 -21.59 -26.54
C ASN A 337 -8.61 -21.93 -26.57
N GLU A 338 -9.50 -20.96 -26.36
CA GLU A 338 -10.95 -21.19 -26.51
C GLU A 338 -11.34 -21.62 -27.93
N ILE A 339 -10.68 -21.06 -28.96
CA ILE A 339 -10.89 -21.49 -30.36
C ILE A 339 -10.55 -22.98 -30.54
N LYS A 340 -9.58 -23.52 -29.80
CA LYS A 340 -9.20 -24.95 -29.84
C LYS A 340 -10.21 -25.85 -29.12
N GLY A 341 -11.16 -25.28 -28.37
CA GLY A 341 -12.22 -26.01 -27.69
C GLY A 341 -12.04 -26.15 -26.17
N ASP A 342 -11.04 -25.49 -25.59
CA ASP A 342 -10.89 -25.40 -24.15
C ASP A 342 -12.03 -24.54 -23.56
N ASN A 343 -12.50 -24.86 -22.36
CA ASN A 343 -13.45 -24.01 -21.65
C ASN A 343 -12.75 -22.71 -21.15
N PRO A 344 -13.49 -21.68 -20.69
CA PRO A 344 -12.90 -20.40 -20.26
C PRO A 344 -11.80 -20.54 -19.19
N GLN A 345 -12.04 -21.34 -18.15
CA GLN A 345 -11.06 -21.61 -17.08
C GLN A 345 -9.78 -22.25 -17.64
N GLU A 346 -9.92 -23.32 -18.41
CA GLU A 346 -8.78 -24.05 -18.97
C GLU A 346 -8.02 -23.21 -19.99
N SER A 347 -8.72 -22.38 -20.76
CA SER A 347 -8.11 -21.46 -21.72
C SER A 347 -7.24 -20.42 -21.02
N PHE A 348 -7.73 -19.87 -19.91
CA PHE A 348 -6.98 -18.95 -19.06
C PHE A 348 -5.78 -19.65 -18.41
N ARG A 349 -5.97 -20.81 -17.77
CA ARG A 349 -4.90 -21.60 -17.16
C ARG A 349 -3.80 -21.95 -18.17
N ALA A 350 -4.19 -22.46 -19.34
CA ALA A 350 -3.25 -22.84 -20.38
C ALA A 350 -2.46 -21.64 -20.90
N ALA A 351 -3.06 -20.44 -21.00
CA ALA A 351 -2.34 -19.23 -21.37
C ALA A 351 -1.31 -18.86 -20.29
N VAL A 352 -1.70 -18.81 -19.02
CA VAL A 352 -0.81 -18.48 -17.90
C VAL A 352 0.38 -19.45 -17.80
N ASN A 353 0.16 -20.74 -18.06
CA ASN A 353 1.21 -21.76 -18.05
C ASN A 353 2.31 -21.53 -19.08
N THR A 354 2.01 -20.84 -20.19
CA THR A 354 3.01 -20.52 -21.23
C THR A 354 3.89 -19.32 -20.92
N LEU A 355 3.55 -18.52 -19.91
CA LEU A 355 4.26 -17.29 -19.57
C LEU A 355 5.43 -17.58 -18.65
N GLU A 356 6.57 -16.91 -18.83
CA GLU A 356 7.67 -16.91 -17.87
C GLU A 356 7.80 -15.53 -17.22
N GLY A 357 8.37 -15.49 -16.01
CA GLY A 357 8.51 -14.27 -15.21
C GLY A 357 7.59 -14.20 -14.00
N SER A 358 7.54 -13.02 -13.37
CA SER A 358 6.67 -12.74 -12.24
C SER A 358 5.49 -11.89 -12.68
N VAL A 359 4.32 -12.52 -12.78
CA VAL A 359 3.11 -11.93 -13.37
C VAL A 359 1.93 -12.05 -12.42
N ALA A 360 1.19 -10.96 -12.26
CA ALA A 360 -0.15 -10.92 -11.69
C ALA A 360 -1.11 -10.49 -12.79
N ILE A 361 -2.15 -11.27 -13.03
CA ILE A 361 -3.05 -11.12 -14.17
C ILE A 361 -4.48 -11.01 -13.67
N GLY A 362 -5.23 -10.06 -14.21
CA GLY A 362 -6.70 -10.05 -14.15
C GLY A 362 -7.26 -10.11 -15.56
N ALA A 363 -8.28 -10.93 -15.81
CA ALA A 363 -8.89 -11.09 -17.12
C ALA A 363 -10.41 -11.26 -17.04
N ALA A 364 -11.12 -10.73 -18.02
CA ALA A 364 -12.56 -10.90 -18.20
C ALA A 364 -12.83 -11.45 -19.61
N LEU A 365 -13.70 -12.46 -19.70
CA LEU A 365 -13.98 -13.20 -20.93
C LEU A 365 -15.45 -13.03 -21.28
N ALA A 366 -15.77 -12.65 -22.52
CA ALA A 366 -17.16 -12.48 -22.96
C ALA A 366 -17.93 -13.82 -23.04
N THR A 367 -17.24 -14.95 -23.04
CA THR A 367 -17.83 -16.29 -23.02
C THR A 367 -18.17 -16.79 -21.60
N ALA A 368 -17.70 -16.10 -20.58
CA ALA A 368 -18.06 -16.27 -19.16
C ALA A 368 -18.23 -14.88 -18.51
N PRO A 369 -19.23 -14.08 -18.96
CA PRO A 369 -19.38 -12.68 -18.54
C PRO A 369 -19.75 -12.50 -17.07
N GLU A 370 -20.09 -13.57 -16.37
CA GLU A 370 -20.32 -13.67 -14.93
C GLU A 370 -19.05 -13.99 -14.12
N GLN A 371 -17.90 -14.17 -14.78
CA GLN A 371 -16.65 -14.58 -14.11
C GLN A 371 -15.50 -13.59 -14.34
N LEU A 372 -14.69 -13.39 -13.31
CA LEU A 372 -13.40 -12.72 -13.40
C LEU A 372 -12.27 -13.69 -13.06
N PHE A 373 -11.25 -13.73 -13.92
CA PHE A 373 -10.14 -14.67 -13.84
C PHE A 373 -8.90 -13.95 -13.33
N LEU A 374 -8.23 -14.52 -12.33
CA LEU A 374 -7.02 -13.99 -11.72
C LEU A 374 -5.92 -15.05 -11.75
N ALA A 375 -4.67 -14.62 -11.93
CA ALA A 375 -3.52 -15.50 -11.74
C ALA A 375 -2.35 -14.77 -11.08
N LEU A 376 -1.59 -15.48 -10.25
CA LEU A 376 -0.34 -15.01 -9.67
C LEU A 376 0.78 -16.05 -9.87
N ARG A 377 1.81 -15.66 -10.62
CA ARG A 377 3.03 -16.45 -10.90
C ARG A 377 4.26 -15.68 -10.45
N GLY A 378 5.23 -16.36 -9.86
CA GLY A 378 6.41 -15.70 -9.31
C GLY A 378 6.13 -15.06 -7.94
N SER A 379 7.19 -14.52 -7.34
CA SER A 379 7.16 -13.93 -5.99
C SER A 379 7.26 -12.40 -5.97
N GLY A 380 7.35 -11.76 -7.14
CA GLY A 380 7.55 -10.31 -7.27
C GLY A 380 6.26 -9.48 -7.33
N GLN A 381 5.10 -10.11 -7.52
CA GLN A 381 3.80 -9.44 -7.61
C GLN A 381 2.87 -9.91 -6.50
N ALA A 382 1.77 -9.18 -6.28
CA ALA A 382 0.73 -9.55 -5.33
C ALA A 382 -0.66 -9.26 -5.90
N LEU A 383 -1.63 -10.07 -5.47
CA LEU A 383 -3.06 -9.89 -5.72
C LEU A 383 -3.83 -10.26 -4.46
N TYR A 384 -4.90 -9.51 -4.22
CA TYR A 384 -5.78 -9.65 -3.08
C TYR A 384 -7.23 -9.69 -3.57
N VAL A 385 -8.04 -10.54 -2.97
CA VAL A 385 -9.49 -10.62 -3.18
C VAL A 385 -10.18 -10.24 -1.88
N GLY A 386 -10.67 -9.01 -1.81
CA GLY A 386 -11.48 -8.51 -0.70
C GLY A 386 -12.92 -9.04 -0.77
N LEU A 387 -13.45 -9.42 0.40
CA LEU A 387 -14.82 -9.89 0.59
C LEU A 387 -15.69 -8.73 1.09
N ALA A 388 -16.46 -8.10 0.21
CA ALA A 388 -17.38 -7.01 0.54
C ALA A 388 -18.84 -7.45 0.39
N GLU A 389 -19.78 -6.63 0.89
CA GLU A 389 -21.22 -6.91 0.77
C GLU A 389 -21.61 -7.03 -0.72
N ASP A 390 -22.05 -8.25 -1.09
CA ASP A 390 -22.47 -8.63 -2.43
C ASP A 390 -21.41 -8.41 -3.51
N ALA A 391 -20.12 -8.32 -3.15
CA ALA A 391 -19.05 -8.01 -4.08
C ALA A 391 -17.69 -8.61 -3.71
N PHE A 392 -16.93 -9.02 -4.72
CA PHE A 392 -15.49 -9.19 -4.63
C PHE A 392 -14.78 -7.94 -5.11
N ILE A 393 -13.83 -7.44 -4.31
CA ILE A 393 -12.98 -6.31 -4.68
C ILE A 393 -11.56 -6.83 -4.87
N ILE A 394 -11.04 -6.71 -6.08
CA ILE A 394 -9.71 -7.19 -6.44
C ILE A 394 -8.77 -6.00 -6.39
N ALA A 395 -7.60 -6.16 -5.77
CA ALA A 395 -6.53 -5.18 -5.86
C ALA A 395 -5.16 -5.85 -5.78
N SER A 396 -4.13 -5.23 -6.36
CA SER A 396 -2.75 -5.70 -6.20
C SER A 396 -2.09 -5.27 -4.88
N GLU A 397 -2.72 -4.40 -4.10
CA GLU A 397 -2.34 -4.07 -2.73
C GLU A 397 -3.58 -3.87 -1.84
N PRO A 398 -3.49 -4.09 -0.52
CA PRO A 398 -4.61 -3.90 0.40
C PRO A 398 -5.22 -2.49 0.33
N TYR A 399 -4.47 -1.48 -0.11
CA TYR A 399 -4.96 -0.12 -0.26
C TYR A 399 -6.17 -0.01 -1.20
N GLY A 400 -6.25 -0.86 -2.23
CA GLY A 400 -7.36 -0.87 -3.19
C GLY A 400 -8.64 -1.52 -2.67
N ILE A 401 -8.59 -2.26 -1.55
CA ILE A 401 -9.74 -2.99 -0.98
C ILE A 401 -10.30 -2.37 0.30
N VAL A 402 -9.46 -1.69 1.09
CA VAL A 402 -9.78 -1.28 2.49
C VAL A 402 -10.89 -0.23 2.62
N GLU A 403 -11.29 0.41 1.53
CA GLU A 403 -12.51 1.21 1.53
C GLU A 403 -13.73 0.30 1.72
N GLU A 404 -13.84 -0.78 0.96
CA GLU A 404 -15.06 -1.60 0.91
C GLU A 404 -15.08 -2.74 1.93
N THR A 405 -13.91 -3.26 2.31
CA THR A 405 -13.81 -4.33 3.30
C THR A 405 -12.41 -4.41 3.91
N SER A 406 -12.33 -4.89 5.15
CA SER A 406 -11.05 -5.26 5.77
C SER A 406 -10.68 -6.72 5.51
N ASP A 407 -11.61 -7.58 5.12
CA ASP A 407 -11.38 -9.02 5.02
C ASP A 407 -10.97 -9.39 3.58
N TYR A 408 -9.86 -10.13 3.44
CA TYR A 408 -9.32 -10.48 2.13
C TYR A 408 -8.61 -11.83 2.10
N LEU A 409 -8.62 -12.44 0.92
CA LEU A 409 -7.70 -13.52 0.55
C LEU A 409 -6.48 -12.92 -0.15
N ARG A 410 -5.28 -13.25 0.34
CA ARG A 410 -4.02 -12.97 -0.37
C ARG A 410 -3.69 -14.14 -1.28
N LEU A 411 -3.42 -13.88 -2.56
CA LEU A 411 -2.94 -14.91 -3.46
C LEU A 411 -1.46 -15.21 -3.18
N ASP A 412 -1.10 -16.49 -3.31
CA ASP A 412 0.27 -17.00 -3.21
C ASP A 412 0.73 -17.52 -4.58
N GLY A 413 1.83 -16.96 -5.08
CA GLY A 413 2.37 -17.31 -6.40
C GLY A 413 3.33 -18.49 -6.41
N GLU A 414 3.84 -18.93 -5.26
CA GLU A 414 4.97 -19.88 -5.17
C GLU A 414 4.84 -20.93 -4.04
N SER A 415 3.72 -20.99 -3.30
CA SER A 415 3.53 -21.99 -2.23
C SER A 415 3.77 -23.44 -2.68
N VAL A 416 4.35 -24.23 -1.78
CA VAL A 416 4.65 -25.65 -2.00
C VAL A 416 3.36 -26.47 -1.82
N SER A 417 3.03 -27.29 -2.82
CA SER A 417 1.79 -28.11 -2.80
C SER A 417 1.66 -29.09 -1.65
N ASP A 418 2.79 -29.62 -1.17
CA ASP A 418 2.89 -30.66 -0.16
C ASP A 418 4.36 -30.72 0.31
N SER A 419 4.58 -30.75 1.62
CA SER A 419 5.91 -30.98 2.22
C SER A 419 6.60 -32.27 1.73
N SER A 420 5.83 -33.23 1.19
CA SER A 420 6.33 -34.47 0.59
C SER A 420 6.79 -34.34 -0.87
N ARG A 421 6.46 -33.22 -1.55
CA ARG A 421 6.79 -32.94 -2.96
C ARG A 421 7.45 -31.57 -3.10
N ALA A 422 8.65 -31.44 -2.56
CA ALA A 422 9.43 -30.20 -2.46
C ALA A 422 9.71 -29.45 -3.78
N ASN A 423 9.46 -30.05 -4.96
CA ASN A 423 9.77 -29.47 -6.27
C ASN A 423 8.54 -29.05 -7.11
N ALA A 424 7.32 -29.11 -6.56
CA ALA A 424 6.10 -28.67 -7.26
C ALA A 424 5.55 -27.38 -6.64
N THR A 425 5.85 -26.23 -7.25
CA THR A 425 5.27 -24.93 -6.89
C THR A 425 3.84 -24.83 -7.42
N ARG A 426 2.91 -24.31 -6.60
CA ARG A 426 1.55 -23.95 -7.00
C ARG A 426 1.48 -22.44 -7.12
N GLY A 427 1.70 -21.89 -8.30
CA GLY A 427 1.08 -20.58 -8.55
C GLY A 427 -0.43 -20.75 -8.60
N GLN A 428 -1.14 -19.69 -8.25
CA GLN A 428 -2.59 -19.73 -8.03
C GLN A 428 -3.32 -19.11 -9.22
N ILE A 429 -4.31 -19.84 -9.71
CA ILE A 429 -5.36 -19.34 -10.60
C ILE A 429 -6.64 -19.28 -9.79
N VAL A 430 -7.35 -18.16 -9.87
CA VAL A 430 -8.60 -17.93 -9.16
C VAL A 430 -9.67 -17.52 -10.18
N VAL A 431 -10.85 -18.10 -10.07
CA VAL A 431 -12.05 -17.71 -10.82
C VAL A 431 -13.07 -17.21 -9.82
N LEU A 432 -13.47 -15.95 -9.95
CA LEU A 432 -14.47 -15.30 -9.11
C LEU A 432 -15.83 -15.35 -9.80
N ASP A 433 -16.82 -15.91 -9.13
CA ASP A 433 -18.19 -16.05 -9.63
C ASP A 433 -19.08 -14.89 -9.15
N ALA A 434 -19.70 -14.18 -10.09
CA ALA A 434 -20.58 -13.06 -9.77
C ALA A 434 -21.80 -13.47 -8.96
N ASP A 435 -22.39 -14.65 -9.17
CA ASP A 435 -23.62 -15.07 -8.47
C ASP A 435 -23.39 -15.28 -6.97
N GLN A 436 -22.14 -15.52 -6.57
CA GLN A 436 -21.71 -15.75 -5.18
C GLN A 436 -20.78 -14.64 -4.67
N ALA A 437 -20.81 -13.46 -5.30
CA ALA A 437 -19.92 -12.36 -4.94
C ALA A 437 -20.04 -11.94 -3.47
N GLY A 438 -18.89 -11.82 -2.80
CA GLY A 438 -18.79 -11.50 -1.37
C GLY A 438 -18.69 -12.72 -0.44
N GLU A 439 -18.88 -13.94 -0.96
CA GLU A 439 -18.81 -15.18 -0.19
C GLU A 439 -17.61 -16.04 -0.61
N ILE A 440 -17.00 -16.76 0.35
CA ILE A 440 -15.83 -17.63 0.09
C ILE A 440 -16.14 -18.70 -0.98
N SER A 441 -17.38 -19.19 -1.04
CA SER A 441 -17.79 -20.21 -2.03
C SER A 441 -17.72 -19.71 -3.48
N GLY A 442 -17.78 -18.39 -3.70
CA GLY A 442 -17.63 -17.79 -5.03
C GLY A 442 -16.17 -17.67 -5.50
N ILE A 443 -15.21 -18.17 -4.71
CA ILE A 443 -13.78 -18.16 -5.03
C ILE A 443 -13.33 -19.58 -5.39
N ASN A 444 -13.22 -19.87 -6.68
CA ASN A 444 -12.71 -21.14 -7.16
C ASN A 444 -11.20 -21.04 -7.43
N ARG A 445 -10.38 -21.86 -6.77
CA ARG A 445 -8.91 -21.77 -6.81
C ARG A 445 -8.30 -23.05 -7.37
N TYR A 446 -7.32 -22.90 -8.27
CA TYR A 446 -6.67 -24.00 -8.98
C TYR A 446 -5.15 -23.78 -9.03
N SER A 447 -4.37 -24.86 -9.04
CA SER A 447 -2.96 -24.78 -9.40
C SER A 447 -2.74 -24.87 -10.91
N TYR A 448 -1.51 -24.59 -11.35
CA TYR A 448 -1.12 -24.64 -12.75
C TYR A 448 -1.30 -26.00 -13.43
N ASP A 449 -1.27 -27.10 -12.69
CA ASP A 449 -1.58 -28.44 -13.24
C ASP A 449 -3.09 -28.71 -13.40
N GLY A 450 -3.95 -27.79 -12.95
CA GLY A 450 -5.40 -27.88 -12.98
C GLY A 450 -6.02 -28.52 -11.73
N SER A 451 -5.24 -28.91 -10.72
CA SER A 451 -5.81 -29.43 -9.48
C SER A 451 -6.46 -28.33 -8.63
N GLU A 452 -7.62 -28.63 -8.05
CA GLU A 452 -8.35 -27.73 -7.16
C GLU A 452 -7.59 -27.48 -5.86
N LEU A 453 -7.65 -26.23 -5.40
CA LEU A 453 -7.06 -25.75 -4.15
C LEU A 453 -8.19 -25.33 -3.23
N LEU A 454 -8.57 -26.21 -2.30
CA LEU A 454 -9.59 -25.89 -1.30
C LEU A 454 -9.20 -24.64 -0.51
N LEU A 455 -10.13 -23.71 -0.38
CA LEU A 455 -9.98 -22.47 0.36
C LEU A 455 -10.61 -22.62 1.74
N GLU A 456 -9.81 -22.49 2.78
CA GLU A 456 -10.27 -22.62 4.16
C GLU A 456 -10.56 -21.23 4.77
N PRO A 457 -11.59 -21.06 5.63
CA PRO A 457 -11.93 -19.76 6.21
C PRO A 457 -10.79 -19.07 6.98
N GLN A 458 -9.81 -19.83 7.49
CA GLN A 458 -8.66 -19.29 8.22
C GLN A 458 -7.62 -18.62 7.30
N GLU A 459 -7.69 -18.85 5.99
CA GLU A 459 -6.86 -18.15 5.00
C GLU A 459 -7.33 -16.71 4.74
N ILE A 460 -8.52 -16.33 5.23
CA ILE A 460 -9.00 -14.95 5.14
C ILE A 460 -8.29 -14.12 6.20
N GLU A 461 -7.48 -13.17 5.71
CA GLU A 461 -6.79 -12.19 6.53
C GLU A 461 -7.66 -10.94 6.73
N ARG A 462 -7.38 -10.19 7.79
CA ARG A 462 -8.00 -8.89 8.06
C ARG A 462 -6.97 -7.78 8.01
N ALA A 463 -7.21 -6.79 7.16
CA ALA A 463 -6.43 -5.58 7.05
C ALA A 463 -6.51 -4.77 8.35
N GLU A 464 -5.35 -4.31 8.82
CA GLU A 464 -5.24 -3.47 10.02
C GLU A 464 -5.09 -1.98 9.70
N ILE A 465 -5.30 -1.61 8.43
CA ILE A 465 -5.23 -0.24 7.93
C ILE A 465 -6.57 0.14 7.33
N THR A 466 -6.83 1.44 7.29
CA THR A 466 -8.04 2.04 6.70
C THR A 466 -7.66 3.12 5.70
N THR A 467 -8.65 3.61 4.95
CA THR A 467 -8.50 4.75 4.04
C THR A 467 -7.99 6.02 4.75
N ARG A 468 -8.27 6.17 6.06
CA ARG A 468 -7.76 7.27 6.90
C ARG A 468 -6.24 7.27 6.97
N ASP A 469 -5.64 6.10 7.10
CA ASP A 469 -4.19 5.93 7.29
C ASP A 469 -3.40 6.25 6.01
N ILE A 470 -4.02 6.01 4.85
CA ILE A 470 -3.41 6.16 3.51
C ILE A 470 -3.89 7.41 2.76
N ASN A 471 -4.63 8.31 3.41
CA ASN A 471 -5.09 9.54 2.80
C ASN A 471 -3.94 10.55 2.64
N ARG A 472 -3.83 11.19 1.47
CA ARG A 472 -2.89 12.30 1.22
C ARG A 472 -3.33 13.62 1.87
N GLY A 473 -4.63 13.79 2.13
CA GLY A 473 -5.20 15.06 2.57
C GLY A 473 -4.93 16.19 1.58
N ALA A 474 -4.73 17.41 2.09
CA ALA A 474 -4.45 18.59 1.27
C ALA A 474 -2.98 18.70 0.81
N ALA A 475 -2.11 17.73 1.15
CA ALA A 475 -0.72 17.80 0.76
C ALA A 475 -0.55 17.59 -0.75
N PRO A 476 0.31 18.36 -1.43
CA PRO A 476 0.59 18.16 -2.86
C PRO A 476 1.12 16.75 -3.18
N HIS A 477 1.92 16.18 -2.29
CA HIS A 477 2.47 14.82 -2.44
C HIS A 477 2.66 14.15 -1.07
N PHE A 478 2.57 12.81 -1.03
CA PHE A 478 2.74 12.02 0.19
C PHE A 478 4.07 12.32 0.90
N LEU A 479 5.16 12.51 0.16
CA LEU A 479 6.45 12.86 0.74
C LEU A 479 6.39 14.11 1.64
N LEU A 480 5.66 15.16 1.25
CA LEU A 480 5.56 16.38 2.08
C LEU A 480 4.69 16.13 3.30
N LYS A 481 3.57 15.40 3.11
CA LYS A 481 2.72 14.98 4.22
C LYS A 481 3.54 14.24 5.27
N GLU A 482 4.28 13.23 4.85
CA GLU A 482 5.00 12.33 5.76
C GLU A 482 6.21 12.99 6.42
N ILE A 483 6.90 13.91 5.73
CA ILE A 483 7.89 14.80 6.37
C ILE A 483 7.24 15.64 7.47
N THR A 484 6.05 16.20 7.19
CA THR A 484 5.32 17.06 8.15
C THR A 484 4.76 16.26 9.32
N GLU A 485 4.38 15.00 9.10
CA GLU A 485 3.85 14.08 10.12
C GLU A 485 4.95 13.39 10.96
N SER A 486 6.21 13.46 10.53
CA SER A 486 7.34 12.82 11.21
C SER A 486 7.44 13.14 12.72
N PRO A 487 7.21 14.38 13.20
CA PRO A 487 7.20 14.67 14.65
C PRO A 487 6.11 13.91 15.41
N ALA A 488 4.91 13.81 14.85
CA ALA A 488 3.79 13.10 15.45
C ALA A 488 4.02 11.58 15.47
N SER A 489 4.52 11.02 14.37
CA SER A 489 4.93 9.61 14.28
C SER A 489 5.99 9.25 15.32
N LEU A 490 6.98 10.13 15.52
CA LEU A 490 8.00 9.94 16.55
C LEU A 490 7.41 10.03 17.97
N ARG A 491 6.50 10.96 18.26
CA ARG A 491 5.79 11.00 19.56
C ARG A 491 5.06 9.70 19.86
N LYS A 492 4.29 9.18 18.89
CA LYS A 492 3.60 7.89 19.01
C LYS A 492 4.57 6.75 19.30
N THR A 493 5.73 6.75 18.64
CA THR A 493 6.80 5.76 18.86
C THR A 493 7.37 5.81 20.28
N LEU A 494 7.39 6.98 20.93
CA LEU A 494 7.89 7.12 22.30
C LEU A 494 6.80 6.91 23.38
N ARG A 495 5.52 7.02 23.01
CA ARG A 495 4.37 6.99 23.94
C ARG A 495 4.40 5.71 24.79
N GLY A 496 4.36 5.87 26.11
CA GLY A 496 4.36 4.77 27.08
C GLY A 496 5.68 4.00 27.24
N ARG A 497 6.76 4.39 26.54
CA ARG A 497 8.05 3.67 26.56
C ARG A 497 9.16 4.37 27.33
N ILE A 498 8.88 5.58 27.82
CA ILE A 498 9.75 6.35 28.69
C ILE A 498 8.95 6.66 29.94
N VAL A 499 9.41 6.14 31.08
CA VAL A 499 8.79 6.37 32.40
C VAL A 499 9.74 7.16 33.27
N GLU A 500 9.19 7.82 34.30
CA GLU A 500 9.97 8.55 35.29
C GLU A 500 9.92 7.82 36.62
N ASN A 501 11.09 7.51 37.18
CA ASN A 501 11.24 6.84 38.45
C ASN A 501 12.27 7.61 39.29
N ALA A 502 11.85 8.07 40.47
CA ALA A 502 12.69 8.86 41.38
C ALA A 502 13.40 10.07 40.73
N GLY A 503 12.77 10.72 39.74
CA GLY A 503 13.31 11.89 39.03
C GLY A 503 14.31 11.57 37.91
N LEU A 504 14.51 10.28 37.58
CA LEU A 504 15.27 9.82 36.43
C LEU A 504 14.35 9.14 35.43
N LEU A 505 14.64 9.33 34.14
CA LEU A 505 13.95 8.64 33.07
C LEU A 505 14.52 7.24 32.89
N GLU A 506 13.62 6.28 32.66
CA GLU A 506 13.94 4.87 32.41
C GLU A 506 13.19 4.38 31.15
N VAL A 507 13.76 3.37 30.50
CA VAL A 507 13.13 2.70 29.35
C VAL A 507 12.11 1.70 29.85
N ALA A 508 10.88 1.79 29.37
CA ALA A 508 9.80 0.83 29.64
C ALA A 508 9.46 0.05 28.37
N LEU A 509 10.13 -1.10 28.18
CA LEU A 509 9.78 -2.06 27.12
C LEU A 509 9.26 -3.34 27.77
N GLY A 510 8.07 -3.77 27.35
CA GLY A 510 7.45 -5.02 27.80
C GLY A 510 8.09 -6.27 27.21
N ASP A 511 7.56 -7.43 27.60
CA ASP A 511 8.07 -8.75 27.18
C ASP A 511 7.93 -8.99 25.67
N ASP A 512 6.95 -8.38 25.00
CA ASP A 512 6.79 -8.48 23.55
C ASP A 512 8.01 -7.93 22.80
N ALA A 513 8.57 -6.80 23.25
CA ALA A 513 9.72 -6.16 22.61
C ALA A 513 11.05 -6.72 23.11
N MET A 514 11.14 -7.04 24.40
CA MET A 514 12.34 -7.58 25.05
C MET A 514 11.96 -8.81 25.88
N PRO A 515 11.87 -10.00 25.24
CA PRO A 515 11.45 -11.22 25.91
C PRO A 515 12.41 -11.64 27.02
N GLU A 516 11.86 -12.18 28.10
CA GLU A 516 12.62 -12.64 29.26
C GLU A 516 13.73 -13.65 28.90
N LYS A 517 13.51 -14.50 27.89
CA LYS A 517 14.52 -15.44 27.39
C LYS A 517 15.75 -14.71 26.81
N VAL A 518 15.54 -13.60 26.11
CA VAL A 518 16.62 -12.78 25.55
C VAL A 518 17.34 -12.01 26.67
N ARG A 519 16.58 -11.40 27.59
CA ARG A 519 17.14 -10.71 28.77
C ARG A 519 18.07 -11.61 29.58
N LYS A 520 17.63 -12.82 29.91
CA LYS A 520 18.43 -13.83 30.63
C LYS A 520 19.73 -14.19 29.89
N ARG A 521 19.68 -14.35 28.57
CA ARG A 521 20.85 -14.68 27.74
C ARG A 521 21.85 -13.53 27.64
N LEU A 522 21.38 -12.29 27.65
CA LEU A 522 22.22 -11.10 27.74
C LEU A 522 22.88 -11.02 29.12
N ALA A 523 22.10 -11.15 30.20
CA ALA A 523 22.58 -11.09 31.57
C ALA A 523 23.58 -12.20 31.92
N SER A 524 23.41 -13.41 31.38
CA SER A 524 24.34 -14.53 31.57
C SER A 524 25.61 -14.43 30.71
N GLY A 525 25.69 -13.47 29.79
CA GLY A 525 26.77 -13.38 28.80
C GLY A 525 26.76 -14.53 27.78
N SER A 526 25.63 -15.21 27.60
CA SER A 526 25.46 -16.20 26.54
C SER A 526 25.35 -15.53 25.18
N ILE A 527 24.63 -14.41 25.09
CA ILE A 527 24.70 -13.49 23.95
C ILE A 527 25.86 -12.54 24.20
N ARG A 528 26.81 -12.51 23.26
CA ARG A 528 28.00 -11.63 23.31
C ARG A 528 28.09 -10.69 22.12
N LYS A 529 27.29 -10.94 21.08
CA LYS A 529 27.32 -10.17 19.84
C LYS A 529 25.94 -9.62 19.51
N VAL A 530 25.90 -8.37 19.08
CA VAL A 530 24.69 -7.74 18.53
C VAL A 530 24.98 -7.30 17.10
N VAL A 531 24.21 -7.82 16.15
CA VAL A 531 24.32 -7.44 14.74
C VAL A 531 23.03 -6.79 14.32
N VAL A 532 23.09 -5.50 13.99
CA VAL A 532 21.93 -4.75 13.50
C VAL A 532 21.89 -4.86 11.97
N ILE A 533 20.74 -5.26 11.43
CA ILE A 533 20.53 -5.44 9.98
C ILE A 533 19.31 -4.68 9.48
N GLY A 534 19.36 -4.35 8.19
CA GLY A 534 18.25 -3.79 7.43
C GLY A 534 18.66 -3.64 5.97
N GLN A 535 17.83 -2.96 5.17
CA GLN A 535 18.15 -2.56 3.80
C GLN A 535 17.85 -1.08 3.58
N GLY A 536 18.62 -0.42 2.71
CA GLY A 536 18.44 1.01 2.38
C GLY A 536 18.40 1.91 3.62
N THR A 537 17.39 2.77 3.71
CA THR A 537 17.14 3.67 4.86
C THR A 537 17.10 2.92 6.21
N ALA A 538 16.53 1.71 6.27
CA ALA A 538 16.47 0.93 7.51
C ALA A 538 17.86 0.47 7.98
N ALA A 539 18.77 0.17 7.06
CA ALA A 539 20.16 -0.12 7.41
C ALA A 539 20.90 1.11 7.94
N VAL A 540 20.57 2.31 7.42
CA VAL A 540 21.11 3.57 7.94
C VAL A 540 20.58 3.84 9.36
N ALA A 541 19.29 3.60 9.62
CA ALA A 541 18.73 3.64 10.98
C ALA A 541 19.46 2.64 11.90
N GLY A 542 19.75 1.43 11.40
CA GLY A 542 20.51 0.42 12.14
C GLY A 542 21.91 0.84 12.56
N ARG A 543 22.58 1.72 11.78
CA ARG A 543 23.86 2.32 12.18
C ARG A 543 23.72 3.23 13.40
N ALA A 544 22.61 3.95 13.53
CA ALA A 544 22.32 4.74 14.73
C ALA A 544 22.15 3.84 15.96
N VAL A 545 21.43 2.72 15.81
CA VAL A 545 21.22 1.73 16.88
C VAL A 545 22.55 1.15 17.37
N ALA A 546 23.40 0.72 16.44
CA ALA A 546 24.73 0.21 16.77
C ALA A 546 25.59 1.29 17.47
N ALA A 547 25.56 2.54 17.00
CA ALA A 547 26.27 3.64 17.64
C ALA A 547 25.80 3.90 19.08
N THR A 548 24.49 3.82 19.34
CA THR A 548 23.93 3.96 20.70
C THR A 548 24.39 2.82 21.63
N LEU A 549 24.40 1.57 21.16
CA LEU A 549 24.91 0.44 21.94
C LEU A 549 26.40 0.57 22.27
N LEU A 550 27.20 1.09 21.33
CA LEU A 550 28.62 1.38 21.54
C LEU A 550 28.82 2.52 22.56
N ASP A 551 28.01 3.58 22.49
CA ASP A 551 28.03 4.70 23.46
C ASP A 551 27.66 4.24 24.88
N ALA A 552 26.78 3.24 25.01
CA ALA A 552 26.44 2.63 26.29
C ALA A 552 27.60 1.84 26.95
N ASN A 553 28.74 1.68 26.25
CA ASN A 553 29.98 1.08 26.75
C ASN A 553 29.79 -0.34 27.34
N THR A 554 29.03 -1.16 26.62
CA THR A 554 28.80 -2.57 26.98
C THR A 554 29.99 -3.45 26.60
N GLU A 555 30.05 -4.67 27.13
CA GLU A 555 31.03 -5.70 26.73
C GLU A 555 30.65 -6.44 25.43
N LEU A 556 29.50 -6.07 24.84
CA LEU A 556 28.98 -6.69 23.63
C LEU A 556 29.81 -6.28 22.42
N VAL A 557 30.06 -7.23 21.53
CA VAL A 557 30.60 -6.92 20.19
C VAL A 557 29.44 -6.48 19.32
N VAL A 558 29.41 -5.19 18.98
CA VAL A 558 28.31 -4.57 18.24
C VAL A 558 28.76 -4.25 16.82
N SER A 559 27.92 -4.61 15.83
CA SER A 559 28.10 -4.19 14.44
C SER A 559 26.76 -3.90 13.77
N SER A 560 26.81 -3.16 12.66
CA SER A 560 25.66 -2.96 11.78
C SER A 560 26.07 -3.25 10.33
N THR A 561 25.25 -3.97 9.59
CA THR A 561 25.52 -4.29 8.18
C THR A 561 24.23 -4.40 7.37
N LEU A 562 24.33 -4.47 6.04
CA LEU A 562 23.18 -4.79 5.20
C LEU A 562 22.78 -6.26 5.43
N ALA A 563 21.48 -6.55 5.39
CA ALA A 563 20.99 -7.92 5.60
C ALA A 563 21.64 -8.91 4.61
N THR A 564 21.71 -8.55 3.34
CA THR A 564 22.36 -9.34 2.27
C THR A 564 23.84 -9.59 2.52
N GLU A 565 24.57 -8.61 3.06
CA GLU A 565 25.99 -8.75 3.38
C GLU A 565 26.20 -9.74 4.55
N LEU A 566 25.29 -9.73 5.53
CA LEU A 566 25.32 -10.73 6.60
C LEU A 566 25.11 -12.13 6.03
N SER A 567 23.98 -12.37 5.34
CA SER A 567 23.65 -13.70 4.80
C SER A 567 24.63 -14.20 3.75
N GLY A 568 25.22 -13.29 2.95
CA GLY A 568 26.14 -13.63 1.88
C GLY A 568 27.56 -13.97 2.37
N PHE A 569 28.03 -13.33 3.45
CA PHE A 569 29.47 -13.36 3.77
C PHE A 569 29.81 -13.55 5.25
N SER A 570 28.87 -13.30 6.18
CA SER A 570 29.18 -13.22 7.61
C SER A 570 28.37 -14.18 8.50
N VAL A 571 27.58 -15.08 7.91
CA VAL A 571 26.92 -16.17 8.65
C VAL A 571 27.96 -17.17 9.15
N ARG A 572 27.82 -17.58 10.42
CA ARG A 572 28.64 -18.62 11.04
C ARG A 572 27.83 -19.89 11.24
N ASP A 573 28.52 -21.01 11.43
CA ASP A 573 27.84 -22.29 11.67
C ASP A 573 27.03 -22.32 12.97
N ASP A 574 27.53 -21.63 14.00
CA ASP A 574 26.84 -21.40 15.27
C ASP A 574 26.74 -19.89 15.53
N MET A 575 25.51 -19.43 15.68
CA MET A 575 25.14 -18.05 16.01
C MET A 575 24.37 -17.96 17.33
N SER A 576 24.40 -19.00 18.17
CA SER A 576 23.76 -19.00 19.50
C SER A 576 24.31 -17.94 20.46
N ASP A 577 25.47 -17.36 20.17
CA ASP A 577 26.06 -16.22 20.89
C ASP A 577 25.60 -14.85 20.35
N THR A 578 24.72 -14.82 19.36
CA THR A 578 24.37 -13.62 18.57
C THR A 578 22.91 -13.23 18.76
N LEU A 579 22.69 -11.94 19.00
CA LEU A 579 21.40 -11.27 18.85
C LEU A 579 21.41 -10.47 17.55
N VAL A 580 20.44 -10.73 16.69
CA VAL A 580 20.20 -9.96 15.46
C VAL A 580 19.07 -8.98 15.72
N VAL A 581 19.32 -7.70 15.45
CA VAL A 581 18.28 -6.66 15.47
C VAL A 581 17.90 -6.35 14.03
N ALA A 582 16.73 -6.80 13.57
CA ALA A 582 16.28 -6.63 12.19
C ALA A 582 15.33 -5.43 12.06
N ILE A 583 15.65 -4.46 11.21
CA ILE A 583 14.85 -3.25 11.02
C ILE A 583 14.19 -3.29 9.64
N SER A 584 12.85 -3.19 9.59
CA SER A 584 12.09 -3.13 8.35
C SER A 584 10.76 -2.38 8.54
N GLN A 585 10.46 -1.39 7.70
CA GLN A 585 9.18 -0.67 7.77
C GLN A 585 8.00 -1.61 7.47
N SER A 586 8.07 -2.35 6.36
CA SER A 586 6.98 -3.21 5.89
C SER A 586 6.92 -4.55 6.60
N GLY A 587 8.04 -5.00 7.17
CA GLY A 587 8.21 -6.36 7.72
C GLY A 587 8.15 -7.48 6.67
N THR A 588 8.03 -7.14 5.37
CA THR A 588 7.93 -8.09 4.26
C THR A 588 9.13 -8.03 3.31
N THR A 589 10.15 -7.20 3.59
CA THR A 589 11.36 -7.08 2.77
C THR A 589 12.02 -8.44 2.58
N THR A 590 11.99 -8.98 1.36
CA THR A 590 12.43 -10.34 1.04
C THR A 590 13.83 -10.64 1.53
N ASP A 591 14.79 -9.76 1.24
CA ASP A 591 16.19 -9.96 1.63
C ASP A 591 16.37 -9.98 3.14
N THR A 592 15.66 -9.12 3.88
CA THR A 592 15.75 -9.09 5.35
C THR A 592 15.14 -10.34 5.96
N ASN A 593 13.98 -10.76 5.46
CA ASN A 593 13.30 -11.98 5.91
C ASN A 593 14.15 -13.23 5.64
N ARG A 594 14.74 -13.36 4.44
CA ARG A 594 15.64 -14.47 4.11
C ARG A 594 16.89 -14.50 4.99
N THR A 595 17.50 -13.34 5.26
CA THR A 595 18.64 -13.28 6.19
C THR A 595 18.22 -13.72 7.59
N VAL A 596 17.04 -13.33 8.06
CA VAL A 596 16.50 -13.73 9.36
C VAL A 596 16.27 -15.25 9.44
N ASP A 597 15.71 -15.86 8.41
CA ASP A 597 15.56 -17.32 8.33
C ASP A 597 16.93 -18.01 8.50
N VAL A 598 17.93 -17.58 7.72
CA VAL A 598 19.28 -18.15 7.74
C VAL A 598 19.96 -18.03 9.11
N VAL A 599 19.89 -16.86 9.78
CA VAL A 599 20.56 -16.69 11.09
C VAL A 599 19.83 -17.42 12.23
N ARG A 600 18.50 -17.56 12.14
CA ARG A 600 17.71 -18.34 13.10
C ARG A 600 18.00 -19.82 13.00
N ASP A 601 18.15 -20.35 11.79
CA ASP A 601 18.56 -21.74 11.57
C ASP A 601 19.95 -22.04 12.17
N ARG A 602 20.78 -21.00 12.37
CA ARG A 602 22.08 -21.08 13.05
C ARG A 602 22.01 -20.77 14.56
N GLY A 603 20.82 -20.59 15.12
CA GLY A 603 20.58 -20.41 16.56
C GLY A 603 20.61 -18.97 17.08
N ALA A 604 20.70 -17.96 16.21
CA ALA A 604 20.65 -16.56 16.62
C ALA A 604 19.30 -16.20 17.26
N ALA A 605 19.33 -15.31 18.26
CA ALA A 605 18.12 -14.63 18.73
C ALA A 605 17.78 -13.48 17.77
N VAL A 606 16.50 -13.18 17.59
CA VAL A 606 16.05 -12.09 16.70
C VAL A 606 15.08 -11.16 17.43
N ILE A 607 15.40 -9.87 17.45
CA ILE A 607 14.43 -8.81 17.78
C ILE A 607 14.23 -7.94 16.55
N SER A 608 12.97 -7.66 16.20
CA SER A 608 12.67 -6.83 15.04
C SER A 608 12.07 -5.48 15.41
N ILE A 609 12.45 -4.45 14.66
CA ILE A 609 11.83 -3.12 14.70
C ILE A 609 11.02 -2.98 13.42
N VAL A 610 9.69 -2.97 13.55
CA VAL A 610 8.76 -2.94 12.42
C VAL A 610 7.66 -1.90 12.60
N ASN A 611 7.04 -1.48 11.50
CA ASN A 611 5.79 -0.71 11.58
C ASN A 611 4.58 -1.61 11.39
N ARG A 612 4.59 -2.46 10.35
CA ARG A 612 3.47 -3.34 10.05
C ARG A 612 3.34 -4.49 11.05
N ARG A 613 2.16 -4.61 11.66
CA ARG A 613 1.75 -5.75 12.48
C ARG A 613 1.45 -6.98 11.60
N LYS A 614 1.62 -8.19 12.16
CA LYS A 614 1.41 -9.48 11.47
C LYS A 614 2.14 -9.62 10.13
N SER A 615 3.30 -8.99 9.98
CA SER A 615 4.18 -9.23 8.82
C SER A 615 5.02 -10.48 9.01
N ASP A 616 5.52 -11.07 7.93
CA ASP A 616 6.43 -12.24 7.96
C ASP A 616 7.57 -12.10 8.99
N LEU A 617 8.17 -10.91 9.09
CA LEU A 617 9.26 -10.65 10.02
C LEU A 617 8.82 -10.69 11.50
N VAL A 618 7.57 -10.34 11.80
CA VAL A 618 6.98 -10.42 13.16
C VAL A 618 6.92 -11.86 13.60
N GLU A 619 6.40 -12.74 12.75
CA GLU A 619 6.26 -14.18 13.06
C GLU A 619 7.62 -14.86 13.26
N LYS A 620 8.64 -14.38 12.55
CA LYS A 620 10.01 -14.89 12.61
C LYS A 620 10.83 -14.29 13.77
N SER A 621 10.29 -13.38 14.58
CA SER A 621 11.06 -12.70 15.62
C SER A 621 10.81 -13.30 16.99
N ASP A 622 11.84 -13.32 17.85
CA ASP A 622 11.65 -13.67 19.26
C ASP A 622 11.04 -12.51 20.04
N GLY A 623 11.36 -11.26 19.66
CA GLY A 623 10.75 -10.03 20.20
C GLY A 623 10.51 -8.98 19.11
N VAL A 624 9.52 -8.12 19.30
CA VAL A 624 9.09 -7.13 18.31
C VAL A 624 8.84 -5.77 18.96
N LEU A 625 9.52 -4.75 18.46
CA LEU A 625 9.29 -3.36 18.83
C LEU A 625 8.61 -2.61 17.68
N TYR A 626 7.33 -2.28 17.85
CA TYR A 626 6.57 -1.54 16.85
C TYR A 626 6.98 -0.06 16.82
N THR A 627 7.05 0.53 15.63
CA THR A 627 7.12 1.98 15.44
C THR A 627 5.72 2.59 15.36
N SER A 628 5.57 3.85 15.78
CA SER A 628 4.29 4.56 15.86
C SER A 628 3.22 3.74 16.62
N ASP A 629 1.99 3.67 16.11
CA ASP A 629 0.90 2.79 16.56
C ASP A 629 0.83 1.44 15.80
N GLY A 630 1.77 1.21 14.88
CA GLY A 630 1.80 0.07 13.97
C GLY A 630 0.85 0.16 12.76
N ARG A 631 0.17 1.29 12.59
CA ARG A 631 -0.74 1.59 11.47
C ARG A 631 -0.27 2.74 10.58
N ASP A 632 0.88 3.33 10.91
CA ASP A 632 1.40 4.52 10.26
C ASP A 632 2.04 4.21 8.88
N VAL A 633 1.19 3.96 7.88
CA VAL A 633 1.61 3.56 6.53
C VAL A 633 2.43 4.67 5.87
N GLU A 634 3.55 4.31 5.26
CA GLU A 634 4.36 5.19 4.43
C GLU A 634 4.02 4.93 2.96
N MET A 635 3.33 5.90 2.34
CA MET A 635 2.87 5.84 0.94
C MET A 635 3.90 6.46 -0.01
N SER A 636 4.73 7.38 0.46
CA SER A 636 5.89 7.86 -0.32
C SER A 636 6.86 6.72 -0.58
N VAL A 637 7.38 6.65 -1.80
CA VAL A 637 8.48 5.72 -2.14
C VAL A 637 9.72 6.03 -1.32
N ALA A 638 10.05 7.32 -1.18
CA ALA A 638 11.17 7.76 -0.36
C ALA A 638 10.75 7.82 1.12
N SER A 639 11.36 6.96 1.94
CA SER A 639 11.11 6.89 3.38
C SER A 639 11.48 8.18 4.13
N THR A 640 10.67 8.57 5.11
CA THR A 640 10.81 9.79 5.92
C THR A 640 10.46 9.55 7.39
N LYS A 641 9.17 9.50 7.75
CA LYS A 641 8.71 9.28 9.13
C LYS A 641 9.19 7.95 9.69
N ALA A 642 9.25 6.90 8.85
CA ALA A 642 9.71 5.59 9.29
C ALA A 642 11.18 5.62 9.73
N PHE A 643 12.06 6.38 9.06
CA PHE A 643 13.46 6.52 9.46
C PHE A 643 13.60 7.08 10.88
N TYR A 644 12.94 8.20 11.17
CA TYR A 644 13.01 8.84 12.49
C TYR A 644 12.42 7.95 13.59
N ALA A 645 11.29 7.29 13.31
CA ALA A 645 10.67 6.35 14.23
C ALA A 645 11.56 5.13 14.49
N GLN A 646 12.18 4.55 13.45
CA GLN A 646 13.12 3.43 13.57
C GLN A 646 14.35 3.79 14.39
N VAL A 647 14.91 5.00 14.20
CA VAL A 647 16.03 5.49 15.02
C VAL A 647 15.59 5.63 16.48
N ALA A 648 14.44 6.26 16.76
CA ALA A 648 13.95 6.44 18.13
C ALA A 648 13.66 5.10 18.84
N ALA A 649 12.94 4.19 18.17
CA ALA A 649 12.68 2.85 18.67
C ALA A 649 13.98 2.06 18.88
N GLY A 650 14.92 2.19 17.95
CA GLY A 650 16.22 1.55 18.02
C GLY A 650 17.09 2.05 19.17
N VAL A 651 17.04 3.34 19.51
CA VAL A 651 17.71 3.90 20.70
C VAL A 651 17.10 3.31 21.98
N LEU A 652 15.77 3.23 22.09
CA LEU A 652 15.11 2.61 23.25
C LEU A 652 15.50 1.14 23.40
N LEU A 653 15.50 0.39 22.29
CA LEU A 653 15.91 -1.01 22.28
C LEU A 653 17.39 -1.18 22.64
N ALA A 654 18.27 -0.34 22.10
CA ALA A 654 19.70 -0.33 22.42
C ALA A 654 19.94 -0.14 23.92
N LEU A 655 19.26 0.83 24.53
CA LEU A 655 19.34 1.05 25.98
C LEU A 655 18.80 -0.17 26.75
N ALA A 656 17.68 -0.76 26.37
CA ALA A 656 17.15 -1.96 27.05
C ALA A 656 18.07 -3.19 26.93
N ILE A 657 18.75 -3.35 25.78
CA ILE A 657 19.76 -4.40 25.58
C ILE A 657 20.97 -4.16 26.50
N ALA A 658 21.46 -2.91 26.57
CA ALA A 658 22.58 -2.55 27.43
C ALA A 658 22.26 -2.74 28.92
N ASP A 659 21.04 -2.38 29.33
CA ASP A 659 20.52 -2.63 30.69
C ASP A 659 20.53 -4.12 31.03
N SER A 660 19.99 -4.94 30.11
CA SER A 660 19.91 -6.39 30.28
C SER A 660 21.28 -7.06 30.28
N ALA A 661 22.30 -6.45 29.67
CA ALA A 661 23.69 -6.88 29.73
C ALA A 661 24.41 -6.41 31.01
N GLY A 662 23.71 -5.75 31.94
CA GLY A 662 24.19 -5.35 33.26
C GLY A 662 25.05 -4.09 33.27
N ARG A 663 24.97 -3.22 32.24
CA ARG A 663 25.79 -1.99 32.15
C ARG A 663 25.03 -0.82 31.56
N LEU A 664 24.56 0.08 32.43
CA LEU A 664 24.14 1.43 32.08
C LEU A 664 24.53 2.41 33.17
N ASP A 665 25.05 3.57 32.76
CA ASP A 665 25.09 4.76 33.62
C ASP A 665 23.69 5.41 33.62
N PRO A 666 22.96 5.44 34.75
CA PRO A 666 21.63 6.04 34.82
C PRO A 666 21.62 7.52 34.38
N THR A 667 22.72 8.24 34.59
CA THR A 667 22.86 9.63 34.15
C THR A 667 22.86 9.73 32.64
N ARG A 668 23.59 8.82 31.97
CA ARG A 668 23.66 8.75 30.51
C ARG A 668 22.33 8.31 29.89
N VAL A 669 21.66 7.34 30.51
CA VAL A 669 20.29 6.93 30.13
C VAL A 669 19.36 8.13 30.21
N ASN A 670 19.36 8.84 31.33
CA ASN A 670 18.50 10.00 31.54
C ASN A 670 18.75 11.10 30.49
N GLN A 671 20.01 11.34 30.09
CA GLN A 671 20.34 12.27 29.00
C GLN A 671 19.75 11.84 27.65
N TRP A 672 19.92 10.57 27.28
CA TRP A 672 19.36 10.02 26.03
C TRP A 672 17.83 10.15 25.99
N LEU A 673 17.15 9.75 27.07
CA LEU A 673 15.70 9.79 27.15
C LEU A 673 15.15 11.22 27.21
N THR A 674 15.86 12.14 27.87
CA THR A 674 15.51 13.57 27.84
C THR A 674 15.60 14.13 26.42
N GLY A 675 16.67 13.79 25.69
CA GLY A 675 16.84 14.18 24.29
C GLY A 675 15.74 13.63 23.39
N LEU A 676 15.41 12.34 23.52
CA LEU A 676 14.31 11.71 22.78
C LEU A 676 12.96 12.40 23.05
N ARG A 677 12.63 12.71 24.31
CA ARG A 677 11.39 13.43 24.66
C ARG A 677 11.31 14.82 24.04
N ALA A 678 12.43 15.51 23.87
CA ALA A 678 12.50 16.85 23.29
C ALA A 678 12.52 16.85 21.74
N LEU A 679 12.87 15.72 21.12
CA LEU A 679 13.10 15.62 19.68
C LEU A 679 11.89 15.99 18.81
N PRO A 680 10.64 15.58 19.10
CA PRO A 680 9.48 16.00 18.31
C PRO A 680 9.34 17.52 18.19
N LEU A 681 9.51 18.26 19.30
CA LEU A 681 9.43 19.72 19.29
C LEU A 681 10.59 20.34 18.52
N ALA A 682 11.78 19.73 18.56
CA ALA A 682 12.92 20.16 17.76
C ALA A 682 12.67 19.95 16.25
N MET A 683 12.04 18.84 15.87
CA MET A 683 11.66 18.57 14.47
C MET A 683 10.65 19.60 13.96
N GLU A 684 9.65 19.97 14.76
CA GLU A 684 8.68 21.02 14.40
C GLU A 684 9.36 22.36 14.12
N LYS A 685 10.29 22.77 14.99
CA LYS A 685 11.08 23.99 14.77
C LYS A 685 11.91 23.95 13.48
N VAL A 686 12.43 22.79 13.09
CA VAL A 686 13.12 22.64 11.81
C VAL A 686 12.15 22.77 10.65
N LEU A 687 10.95 22.19 10.74
CA LEU A 687 9.91 22.29 9.71
C LEU A 687 9.45 23.74 9.49
N GLU A 688 9.41 24.57 10.53
CA GLU A 688 9.12 26.02 10.42
C GLU A 688 10.12 26.74 9.50
N SER A 689 11.36 26.23 9.37
CA SER A 689 12.40 26.80 8.50
C SER A 689 12.30 26.40 7.03
N ARG A 690 11.28 25.62 6.64
CA ARG A 690 11.12 25.06 5.29
C ARG A 690 11.24 26.08 4.16
N ALA A 691 10.66 27.27 4.32
CA ALA A 691 10.74 28.31 3.29
C ALA A 691 12.19 28.78 3.04
N ALA A 692 12.99 28.90 4.10
CA ALA A 692 14.40 29.25 3.99
C ALA A 692 15.22 28.11 3.34
N ILE A 693 14.97 26.86 3.74
CA ILE A 693 15.60 25.67 3.13
C ILE A 693 15.28 25.60 1.63
N ALA A 694 14.01 25.82 1.25
CA ALA A 694 13.59 25.83 -0.14
C ALA A 694 14.28 26.94 -0.95
N ALA A 695 14.43 28.15 -0.39
CA ALA A 695 15.12 29.25 -1.05
C ALA A 695 16.61 28.95 -1.28
N VAL A 696 17.28 28.30 -0.32
CA VAL A 696 18.67 27.85 -0.46
C VAL A 696 18.79 26.77 -1.54
N ALA A 697 17.93 25.75 -1.50
CA ALA A 697 17.89 24.68 -2.49
C ALA A 697 17.68 25.24 -3.91
N GLN A 698 16.69 26.11 -4.12
CA GLN A 698 16.41 26.71 -5.44
C GLN A 698 17.56 27.58 -5.96
N ARG A 699 18.26 28.29 -5.07
CA ARG A 699 19.37 29.18 -5.45
C ARG A 699 20.60 28.41 -5.92
N HIS A 700 20.95 27.32 -5.24
CA HIS A 700 22.24 26.64 -5.41
C HIS A 700 22.14 25.32 -6.17
N ALA A 701 21.13 24.50 -5.90
CA ALA A 701 21.09 23.11 -6.35
C ALA A 701 20.95 22.95 -7.88
N PRO A 702 20.06 23.68 -8.60
CA PRO A 702 19.86 23.46 -10.04
C PRO A 702 21.08 23.77 -10.90
N ARG A 703 21.94 24.70 -10.48
CA ARG A 703 23.10 25.14 -11.26
C ARG A 703 24.30 24.20 -11.14
N LEU A 704 24.38 23.44 -10.05
CA LEU A 704 25.54 22.61 -9.73
C LEU A 704 25.31 21.18 -10.21
N ARG A 705 26.24 20.69 -11.04
CA ARG A 705 26.14 19.37 -11.67
C ARG A 705 26.36 18.25 -10.65
N TYR A 706 27.39 18.38 -9.83
CA TYR A 706 27.85 17.37 -8.88
C TYR A 706 27.52 17.76 -7.46
N TRP A 707 26.99 16.84 -6.67
CA TRP A 707 26.66 17.06 -5.26
C TRP A 707 27.37 16.01 -4.40
N ALA A 708 27.77 16.40 -3.19
CA ALA A 708 28.35 15.52 -2.19
C ALA A 708 27.77 15.83 -0.80
N VAL A 709 27.65 14.80 0.03
CA VAL A 709 27.19 14.92 1.42
C VAL A 709 28.31 14.47 2.34
N VAL A 710 28.61 15.24 3.39
CA VAL A 710 29.64 14.89 4.37
C VAL A 710 29.10 14.95 5.79
N GLY A 711 29.62 14.07 6.64
CA GLY A 711 29.29 14.05 8.07
C GLY A 711 30.30 13.24 8.87
N ASN A 712 30.58 13.69 10.09
CA ASN A 712 31.56 13.07 10.99
C ASN A 712 30.87 12.38 12.17
N GLY A 713 31.45 11.28 12.67
CA GLY A 713 30.88 10.53 13.80
C GLY A 713 29.40 10.18 13.56
N VAL A 714 28.53 10.51 14.52
CA VAL A 714 27.07 10.27 14.41
C VAL A 714 26.42 11.02 13.26
N ASN A 715 26.97 12.15 12.82
CA ASN A 715 26.45 12.90 11.66
C ASN A 715 26.66 12.15 10.34
N LYS A 716 27.53 11.12 10.30
CA LYS A 716 27.66 10.26 9.13
C LYS A 716 26.38 9.47 8.86
N THR A 717 25.60 9.14 9.89
CA THR A 717 24.28 8.51 9.72
C THR A 717 23.33 9.44 8.96
N ALA A 718 23.22 10.70 9.39
CA ALA A 718 22.42 11.69 8.68
C ALA A 718 22.92 11.92 7.24
N ALA A 719 24.23 11.97 7.02
CA ALA A 719 24.81 12.12 5.69
C ALA A 719 24.46 10.96 4.75
N ASN A 720 24.51 9.71 5.25
CA ASN A 720 24.11 8.54 4.47
C ASN A 720 22.64 8.57 4.08
N GLU A 721 21.77 9.01 4.99
CA GLU A 721 20.33 9.10 4.73
C GLU A 721 20.00 10.22 3.74
N ILE A 722 20.57 11.41 3.93
CA ILE A 722 20.40 12.54 3.01
C ILE A 722 20.88 12.15 1.59
N ARG A 723 22.00 11.43 1.49
CA ARG A 723 22.47 10.90 0.20
C ARG A 723 21.41 10.02 -0.46
N ILE A 724 20.79 9.09 0.28
CA ILE A 724 19.74 8.22 -0.26
C ILE A 724 18.58 9.08 -0.79
N LYS A 725 18.05 10.00 0.03
CA LYS A 725 16.87 10.81 -0.37
C LYS A 725 17.16 11.72 -1.56
N LEU A 726 18.31 12.37 -1.60
CA LEU A 726 18.67 13.22 -2.73
C LEU A 726 18.90 12.39 -4.00
N SER A 727 19.48 11.19 -3.91
CA SER A 727 19.63 10.29 -5.06
C SER A 727 18.27 9.82 -5.59
N GLU A 728 17.36 9.42 -4.71
CA GLU A 728 16.00 8.95 -5.05
C GLU A 728 15.14 10.05 -5.70
N LEU A 729 15.21 11.27 -5.17
CA LEU A 729 14.28 12.35 -5.53
C LEU A 729 14.83 13.32 -6.57
N CYS A 730 16.15 13.46 -6.68
CA CYS A 730 16.78 14.39 -7.61
C CYS A 730 17.47 13.67 -8.78
N TYR A 731 17.47 12.33 -8.81
CA TYR A 731 18.10 11.49 -9.84
C TYR A 731 19.57 11.86 -10.12
N LYS A 732 20.30 12.20 -9.06
CA LYS A 732 21.74 12.52 -9.11
C LYS A 732 22.54 11.42 -8.43
N ALA A 733 23.69 11.10 -9.02
CA ALA A 733 24.71 10.31 -8.31
C ALA A 733 25.39 11.22 -7.27
N ILE A 734 25.26 10.86 -6.01
CA ILE A 734 25.74 11.68 -4.88
C ILE A 734 26.72 10.87 -4.05
N ALA A 735 27.93 11.40 -3.90
CA ALA A 735 28.95 10.82 -3.04
C ALA A 735 28.64 11.14 -1.56
N VAL A 736 28.98 10.22 -0.66
CA VAL A 736 28.91 10.46 0.79
C VAL A 736 30.25 10.18 1.46
N ASP A 737 30.81 11.16 2.16
CA ASP A 737 32.13 11.03 2.78
C ASP A 737 32.17 11.50 4.24
N VAL A 738 33.27 11.20 4.94
CA VAL A 738 33.66 11.86 6.18
C VAL A 738 34.37 13.15 5.78
N THR A 739 34.20 14.23 6.54
CA THR A 739 34.76 15.55 6.19
C THR A 739 36.28 15.48 6.04
N GLU A 740 36.95 14.73 6.92
CA GLU A 740 38.41 14.61 6.93
C GLU A 740 38.94 13.80 5.75
N ASP A 741 38.29 12.70 5.37
CA ASP A 741 38.71 11.87 4.22
C ASP A 741 38.56 12.61 2.90
N LYS A 742 37.66 13.60 2.85
CA LYS A 742 37.48 14.48 1.70
C LYS A 742 38.78 15.18 1.28
N LYS A 743 39.69 15.48 2.23
CA LYS A 743 41.00 16.11 1.93
C LYS A 743 41.97 15.17 1.21
N HIS A 744 41.70 13.87 1.25
CA HIS A 744 42.52 12.82 0.66
C HIS A 744 42.04 12.38 -0.73
N ILE A 745 41.00 13.02 -1.27
CA ILE A 745 40.44 12.77 -2.60
C ILE A 745 40.37 14.09 -3.39
N ASP A 746 40.69 14.07 -4.69
CA ASP A 746 40.73 15.28 -5.54
C ASP A 746 39.33 15.91 -5.69
N LEU A 747 39.22 17.21 -5.39
CA LEU A 747 37.99 18.00 -5.38
C LEU A 747 37.85 18.96 -6.56
N SER A 748 38.56 18.72 -7.66
CA SER A 748 38.56 19.55 -8.88
C SER A 748 37.19 19.74 -9.60
N SER A 749 36.07 19.30 -9.01
CA SER A 749 34.73 19.30 -9.62
C SER A 749 33.73 20.34 -9.09
N GLU A 750 34.14 21.27 -8.22
CA GLU A 750 33.28 22.31 -7.58
C GLU A 750 31.87 21.79 -7.19
N PRO A 751 31.75 20.70 -6.41
CA PRO A 751 30.45 20.14 -6.09
C PRO A 751 29.68 21.02 -5.09
N LEU A 752 28.34 20.95 -5.14
CA LEU A 752 27.53 21.36 -3.99
C LEU A 752 27.85 20.43 -2.82
N ILE A 753 28.37 20.97 -1.72
CA ILE A 753 28.68 20.18 -0.52
C ILE A 753 27.62 20.45 0.55
N VAL A 754 26.91 19.41 0.95
CA VAL A 754 25.99 19.42 2.09
C VAL A 754 26.69 18.85 3.31
N VAL A 755 26.85 19.66 4.35
CA VAL A 755 27.56 19.28 5.58
C VAL A 755 26.57 19.01 6.71
N CYS A 756 26.60 17.79 7.22
CA CYS A 756 25.90 17.42 8.45
C CYS A 756 26.74 17.84 9.67
N ALA A 757 26.46 19.04 10.20
CA ALA A 757 27.27 19.69 11.24
C ALA A 757 26.58 19.77 12.62
N ALA A 758 25.49 19.03 12.84
CA ALA A 758 24.74 19.11 14.10
C ALA A 758 25.59 18.68 15.30
N GLY A 759 25.57 19.47 16.38
CA GLY A 759 26.30 19.15 17.61
C GLY A 759 27.83 19.26 17.51
N LEU A 760 28.37 19.76 16.40
CA LEU A 760 29.80 20.08 16.32
C LEU A 760 30.11 21.30 17.19
N GLY A 761 31.21 21.24 17.94
CA GLY A 761 31.67 22.32 18.79
C GLY A 761 33.18 22.28 19.00
N GLY A 762 33.74 23.40 19.48
CA GLY A 762 35.18 23.55 19.68
C GLY A 762 35.98 23.37 18.38
N SER A 763 37.18 22.80 18.49
CA SER A 763 38.11 22.62 17.37
C SER A 763 37.52 21.80 16.22
N ILE A 764 36.61 20.86 16.49
CA ILE A 764 36.00 20.03 15.44
C ILE A 764 35.11 20.88 14.51
N ALA A 765 34.41 21.88 15.04
CA ALA A 765 33.62 22.80 14.22
C ALA A 765 34.50 23.73 13.38
N ASP A 766 35.61 24.19 13.95
CA ASP A 766 36.60 25.03 13.26
C ASP A 766 37.25 24.27 12.09
N ASP A 767 37.64 23.01 12.33
CA ASP A 767 38.24 22.14 11.30
C ASP A 767 37.24 21.89 10.16
N VAL A 768 35.99 21.50 10.47
CA VAL A 768 34.96 21.30 9.43
C VAL A 768 34.69 22.57 8.63
N SER A 769 34.65 23.73 9.30
CA SER A 769 34.41 25.01 8.62
C SER A 769 35.56 25.37 7.67
N LYS A 770 36.79 25.13 8.11
CA LYS A 770 38.00 25.36 7.30
C LYS A 770 38.04 24.44 6.07
N GLU A 771 37.74 23.16 6.24
CA GLU A 771 37.86 22.17 5.16
C GLU A 771 36.73 22.29 4.12
N VAL A 772 35.57 22.85 4.48
CA VAL A 772 34.46 23.08 3.53
C VAL A 772 34.53 24.45 2.85
N ALA A 773 35.33 25.39 3.37
CA ALA A 773 35.52 26.71 2.78
C ALA A 773 36.45 26.71 1.53
N ILE A 774 37.18 25.62 1.32
CA ILE A 774 38.06 25.36 0.17
C ILE A 774 37.23 24.74 -0.95
#